data_AF-A0AAW2GRJ5-F1
#
_entry.id   AF-A0AAW2GRJ5-F1
#
_cell.length_a   1.000
_cell.length_b   1.000
_cell.length_c   1.000
_cell.angle_alpha   90.00
_cell.angle_beta   90.00
_cell.angle_gamma   90.00
#
_symmetry.space_group_name_H-M   'P 1'
#
loop_
_entity.id
_entity.type
_entity.pdbx_description
1 polymer ?
#
loop_
_entity_poly.entity_id
_entity_poly.type
_entity_poly.pdbx_seq_one_letter_code
_entity_poly.pdbx_strand_id
1 'polypeptide(L)'
;MAARVRLKMRRGTGVSSFAVLLSVCAVLVPASGMFEHRHCDHQHPRAHEIIHGVHIEPVHEVKKRSISQPVRILLSYDESVFRLDDEKLDLINNTILPEAVHFWERALMVRETKNTIRLNRKCESSQVFVKDHHTHCIDTCRPVTMCGEVRVPEDHLDVCRTCNATGHNCGIAEGSKAGPGIDGADFVFYVSAMQTERCHKGLTVAYAAHCQQEAALDRPIAGHANLCPGSISTKPQELETLLSTVKHEILHALGFSVSLYAFYRDENGEPRTPRRSDTGKPPLNEKLQTHQWSENTIKTVVRPRWQVHGGYVERTMQMIVTPRVRAEVQAHFNCPELEGAELEDQGEDGTALTHWEKRVFENEAMTGTHTQNPVYSRITLALMEDTGWYSANYSMAQELGWGKNLGCNFAMKSCKEWISTKSSPLSGKSIHPFCNKVKQDPLQTECTDDRSSVALCNLVKHSQPLPKKYQNFDSIPHVRAGEEQYYGGSVSLADYCPYIQEFTWRARNIVVRGSHCLYEENNPHPDKNFALEKYGPHSRCFDHTNDMWEERTCKQARQWQHWGSGCYLYKCEVGRLHIIVNNYTYTCYHAGQEIIIRIMQNGWLHKGALICPPCRDICQAEFKARNEWCKPGDERPLSTTYHKDYLHCSSADNFNLSISMFIILILPLVVR
;
A
#
# COMPACT_ATOMS: atom_id res chain seq x y z
N MET A 1 41.23 1.91 43.96
CA MET A 1 42.17 3.01 44.26
C MET A 1 41.36 4.23 44.68
N ALA A 2 41.69 4.76 45.85
CA ALA A 2 40.92 5.76 46.57
C ALA A 2 41.21 7.20 46.09
N ALA A 3 40.21 8.08 46.18
CA ALA A 3 40.41 9.48 46.53
C ALA A 3 39.12 10.09 47.12
N ARG A 4 39.13 10.27 48.45
CA ARG A 4 38.24 11.15 49.23
C ARG A 4 38.76 12.59 49.13
N VAL A 5 37.87 13.58 49.05
CA VAL A 5 37.89 14.89 49.79
C VAL A 5 36.49 15.52 49.62
N ARG A 6 35.84 16.33 50.48
CA ARG A 6 35.69 16.52 51.94
C ARG A 6 34.70 17.70 52.10
N LEU A 7 33.60 17.48 52.83
CA LEU A 7 32.68 18.41 53.52
C LEU A 7 32.81 19.95 53.38
N LYS A 8 31.64 20.60 53.26
CA LYS A 8 31.31 21.80 54.07
C LYS A 8 29.81 21.91 54.37
N MET A 9 29.46 21.79 55.65
CA MET A 9 28.17 22.19 56.23
C MET A 9 28.08 23.72 56.32
N ARG A 10 26.90 24.29 56.07
CA ARG A 10 26.43 25.54 56.69
C ARG A 10 24.93 25.41 57.00
N ARG A 11 24.58 25.64 58.27
CA ARG A 11 23.21 25.83 58.77
C ARG A 11 22.67 27.18 58.29
N GLY A 12 21.38 27.23 57.96
CA GLY A 12 20.60 28.44 57.76
C GLY A 12 19.11 28.12 57.79
N THR A 13 18.46 28.55 58.86
CA THR A 13 17.02 28.43 59.15
C THR A 13 16.17 29.25 58.18
N GLY A 14 15.05 28.72 57.73
CA GLY A 14 14.05 29.47 56.96
C GLY A 14 12.78 28.66 56.74
N VAL A 15 11.72 29.01 57.46
CA VAL A 15 10.35 28.52 57.26
C VAL A 15 9.80 29.16 55.99
N SER A 16 9.31 28.36 55.02
CA SER A 16 8.33 28.85 54.04
C SER A 16 7.58 27.72 53.35
N SER A 17 6.25 27.85 53.39
CA SER A 17 5.16 27.24 52.62
C SER A 17 5.52 26.23 51.51
N PHE A 18 5.10 24.98 51.70
CA PHE A 18 4.95 24.00 50.64
C PHE A 18 3.78 24.37 49.73
N ALA A 19 4.06 24.99 48.59
CA ALA A 19 3.17 24.94 47.42
C ALA A 19 3.51 23.67 46.64
N VAL A 20 2.62 22.67 46.71
CA VAL A 20 2.73 21.45 45.90
C VAL A 20 2.35 21.82 44.46
N LEU A 21 3.35 22.15 43.64
CA LEU A 21 3.21 22.10 42.18
C LEU A 21 3.20 20.63 41.77
N LEU A 22 2.02 20.08 41.60
CA LEU A 22 1.79 18.85 40.85
C LEU A 22 2.10 19.15 39.37
N SER A 23 3.37 19.09 39.01
CA SER A 23 3.78 18.88 37.62
C SER A 23 3.34 17.47 37.25
N VAL A 24 2.17 17.36 36.61
CA VAL A 24 1.79 16.15 35.89
C VAL A 24 2.75 16.07 34.71
N CYS A 25 3.85 15.34 34.87
CA CYS A 25 4.64 14.85 33.75
C CYS A 25 3.71 13.99 32.89
N ALA A 26 3.10 14.61 31.87
CA ALA A 26 2.58 13.89 30.74
C ALA A 26 3.77 13.13 30.14
N VAL A 27 3.74 11.81 30.24
CA VAL A 27 4.69 10.94 29.55
C VAL A 27 4.53 11.22 28.06
N LEU A 28 5.46 12.01 27.50
CA LEU A 28 5.64 12.14 26.07
C LEU A 28 5.99 10.75 25.54
N VAL A 29 4.99 10.09 24.97
CA VAL A 29 5.21 8.89 24.16
C VAL A 29 5.69 9.42 22.81
N PRO A 30 6.95 9.19 22.41
CA PRO A 30 7.42 9.62 21.11
C PRO A 30 6.60 8.90 20.02
N ALA A 31 6.21 9.62 18.96
CA ALA A 31 5.49 9.11 17.79
C ALA A 31 6.36 8.19 16.88
N SER A 32 7.30 7.48 17.48
CA SER A 32 8.19 6.50 16.87
C SER A 32 7.44 5.20 16.58
N GLY A 33 6.50 5.24 15.63
CA GLY A 33 5.74 4.04 15.26
C GLY A 33 4.62 4.22 14.26
N MET A 34 4.36 5.44 13.75
CA MET A 34 3.22 5.69 12.84
C MET A 34 3.39 5.11 11.43
N PHE A 35 4.63 4.85 11.01
CA PHE A 35 4.95 4.23 9.72
C PHE A 35 5.81 3.01 9.97
N GLU A 36 5.17 1.85 9.96
CA GLU A 36 5.85 0.58 9.96
C GLU A 36 5.78 0.03 8.54
N HIS A 37 6.85 0.21 7.77
CA HIS A 37 6.90 -0.20 6.38
C HIS A 37 7.24 -1.70 6.32
N ARG A 38 6.25 -2.51 5.96
CA ARG A 38 6.46 -3.91 5.59
C ARG A 38 6.97 -3.93 4.15
N HIS A 39 8.25 -4.30 3.99
CA HIS A 39 8.90 -4.43 2.69
C HIS A 39 8.54 -5.78 2.07
N CYS A 40 8.31 -5.79 0.76
CA CYS A 40 8.14 -7.02 0.00
C CYS A 40 9.53 -7.49 -0.48
N ASP A 41 9.99 -8.63 0.03
CA ASP A 41 11.19 -9.32 -0.45
C ASP A 41 10.76 -10.54 -1.29
N HIS A 42 10.37 -10.29 -2.56
CA HIS A 42 10.02 -11.37 -3.48
C HIS A 42 11.28 -12.01 -4.08
N GLN A 43 11.71 -13.11 -3.47
CA GLN A 43 12.80 -13.91 -4.01
C GLN A 43 12.32 -14.76 -5.18
N HIS A 44 12.59 -14.29 -6.39
CA HIS A 44 12.29 -15.02 -7.61
C HIS A 44 13.12 -16.33 -7.68
N PRO A 45 12.55 -17.39 -8.28
CA PRO A 45 13.22 -18.67 -8.41
C PRO A 45 14.37 -18.59 -9.42
N ARG A 46 15.47 -19.29 -9.12
CA ARG A 46 16.61 -19.47 -10.02
C ARG A 46 16.23 -20.44 -11.14
N ALA A 47 16.92 -20.33 -12.29
CA ALA A 47 16.62 -21.17 -13.45
C ALA A 47 16.66 -22.68 -13.16
N HIS A 48 17.57 -23.13 -12.28
CA HIS A 48 17.67 -24.55 -11.93
C HIS A 48 16.62 -25.02 -10.91
N GLU A 49 15.87 -24.12 -10.29
CA GLU A 49 14.80 -24.47 -9.33
C GLU A 49 13.51 -24.78 -10.09
N ILE A 50 13.26 -24.08 -11.20
CA ILE A 50 12.09 -24.26 -12.06
C ILE A 50 12.17 -25.55 -12.87
N ILE A 51 11.02 -26.22 -13.02
CA ILE A 51 10.85 -27.34 -13.94
C ILE A 51 10.08 -26.84 -15.16
N HIS A 52 10.72 -26.88 -16.33
CA HIS A 52 10.08 -26.52 -17.59
C HIS A 52 9.61 -27.76 -18.34
N GLY A 53 8.70 -27.55 -19.29
CA GLY A 53 8.35 -28.59 -20.27
C GLY A 53 7.30 -29.56 -19.76
N VAL A 54 6.38 -29.10 -18.89
CA VAL A 54 5.21 -29.88 -18.53
C VAL A 54 4.33 -30.04 -19.76
N HIS A 55 4.13 -31.27 -20.21
CA HIS A 55 3.37 -31.57 -21.41
C HIS A 55 1.89 -31.71 -21.06
N ILE A 56 1.06 -30.86 -21.66
CA ILE A 56 -0.40 -30.83 -21.46
C ILE A 56 -1.09 -31.09 -22.79
N GLU A 57 -0.79 -30.26 -23.79
CA GLU A 57 -1.31 -30.33 -25.15
C GLU A 57 -0.17 -30.15 -26.16
N PRO A 58 -0.23 -30.80 -27.33
CA PRO A 58 0.80 -30.66 -28.34
C PRO A 58 0.70 -29.30 -29.05
N VAL A 59 1.87 -28.72 -29.39
CA VAL A 59 2.01 -27.34 -29.90
C VAL A 59 1.12 -27.03 -31.12
N HIS A 60 0.80 -28.01 -31.97
CA HIS A 60 -0.01 -27.81 -33.17
C HIS A 60 -1.52 -27.61 -32.88
N GLU A 61 -2.01 -28.11 -31.74
CA GLU A 61 -3.37 -27.89 -31.24
C GLU A 61 -3.49 -26.55 -30.49
N VAL A 62 -2.34 -26.08 -29.97
CA VAL A 62 -2.17 -24.85 -29.18
C VAL A 62 -2.09 -23.63 -30.12
N LYS A 63 -3.22 -23.25 -30.74
CA LYS A 63 -3.36 -21.93 -31.38
C LYS A 63 -4.00 -20.94 -30.41
N LYS A 64 -3.44 -19.74 -30.26
CA LYS A 64 -3.85 -18.68 -29.29
C LYS A 64 -5.31 -18.19 -29.40
N ARG A 65 -6.11 -18.70 -30.35
CA ARG A 65 -7.45 -18.18 -30.67
C ARG A 65 -8.59 -18.65 -29.75
N SER A 66 -8.31 -19.16 -28.55
CA SER A 66 -9.35 -19.71 -27.65
C SER A 66 -9.16 -19.34 -26.18
N ILE A 67 -8.77 -18.10 -25.85
CA ILE A 67 -9.01 -17.59 -24.48
C ILE A 67 -10.52 -17.47 -24.31
N SER A 68 -11.10 -18.35 -23.48
CA SER A 68 -12.54 -18.58 -23.46
C SER A 68 -13.16 -18.60 -22.08
N GLN A 69 -12.39 -18.77 -21.01
CA GLN A 69 -12.94 -18.86 -19.66
C GLN A 69 -12.02 -18.24 -18.59
N PRO A 70 -12.57 -17.90 -17.41
CA PRO A 70 -11.81 -17.56 -16.22
C PRO A 70 -10.69 -18.56 -15.93
N VAL A 71 -9.53 -18.08 -15.45
CA VAL A 71 -8.50 -18.99 -14.94
C VAL A 71 -9.04 -19.78 -13.75
N ARG A 72 -8.83 -21.10 -13.72
CA ARG A 72 -9.20 -21.95 -12.59
C ARG A 72 -7.97 -22.27 -11.76
N ILE A 73 -7.95 -21.82 -10.50
CA ILE A 73 -6.81 -22.01 -9.60
C ILE A 73 -7.15 -23.07 -8.55
N LEU A 74 -6.47 -24.21 -8.61
CA LEU A 74 -6.60 -25.26 -7.60
C LEU A 74 -5.68 -24.96 -6.41
N LEU A 75 -6.25 -24.83 -5.21
CA LEU A 75 -5.50 -24.76 -3.96
C LEU A 75 -5.15 -26.16 -3.45
N SER A 76 -3.88 -26.40 -3.15
CA SER A 76 -3.38 -27.62 -2.52
C SER A 76 -2.66 -27.28 -1.22
N TYR A 77 -3.26 -27.63 -0.09
CA TYR A 77 -2.74 -27.28 1.23
C TYR A 77 -1.72 -28.31 1.73
N ASP A 78 -0.59 -27.83 2.23
CA ASP A 78 0.36 -28.60 3.01
C ASP A 78 -0.15 -28.80 4.45
N GLU A 79 0.31 -29.87 5.12
CA GLU A 79 -0.04 -30.17 6.51
C GLU A 79 0.25 -29.01 7.47
N SER A 80 1.25 -28.17 7.17
CA SER A 80 1.57 -26.98 7.96
C SER A 80 0.43 -25.99 8.11
N VAL A 81 -0.47 -25.89 7.13
CA VAL A 81 -1.63 -24.98 7.21
C VAL A 81 -2.59 -25.44 8.29
N PHE A 82 -2.84 -26.74 8.39
CA PHE A 82 -3.72 -27.32 9.41
C PHE A 82 -3.12 -27.32 10.82
N ARG A 83 -1.84 -26.92 10.97
CA ARG A 83 -1.19 -26.71 12.27
C ARG A 83 -1.32 -25.27 12.79
N LEU A 84 -1.96 -24.37 12.03
CA LEU A 84 -2.28 -23.03 12.50
C LEU A 84 -3.33 -23.08 13.62
N ASP A 85 -3.33 -22.06 14.47
CA ASP A 85 -4.37 -21.84 15.49
C ASP A 85 -5.76 -21.76 14.81
N ASP A 86 -6.81 -22.26 15.47
CA ASP A 86 -8.16 -22.39 14.87
C ASP A 86 -8.67 -21.09 14.23
N GLU A 87 -8.49 -19.93 14.88
CA GLU A 87 -8.89 -18.62 14.33
C GLU A 87 -8.12 -18.27 13.04
N LYS A 88 -6.82 -18.58 12.98
CA LYS A 88 -6.00 -18.31 11.80
C LYS A 88 -6.31 -19.29 10.68
N LEU A 89 -6.52 -20.56 11.02
CA LEU A 89 -6.90 -21.58 10.05
C LEU A 89 -8.24 -21.22 9.40
N ASP A 90 -9.25 -20.86 10.18
CA ASP A 90 -10.55 -20.42 9.68
C ASP A 90 -10.40 -19.18 8.77
N LEU A 91 -9.63 -18.19 9.22
CA LEU A 91 -9.35 -16.98 8.44
C LEU A 91 -8.69 -17.28 7.08
N ILE A 92 -7.63 -18.09 7.08
CA ILE A 92 -6.86 -18.40 5.87
C ILE A 92 -7.64 -19.30 4.92
N ASN A 93 -8.26 -20.36 5.46
CA ASN A 93 -8.92 -21.38 4.67
C ASN A 93 -10.27 -20.91 4.11
N ASN A 94 -11.05 -20.17 4.91
CA ASN A 94 -12.44 -19.84 4.56
C ASN A 94 -12.61 -18.40 4.07
N THR A 95 -11.63 -17.51 4.29
CA THR A 95 -11.74 -16.08 3.90
C THR A 95 -10.62 -15.66 2.95
N ILE A 96 -9.38 -15.59 3.43
CA ILE A 96 -8.28 -14.89 2.72
C ILE A 96 -7.90 -15.56 1.40
N LEU A 97 -7.59 -16.86 1.40
CA LEU A 97 -7.16 -17.55 0.18
C LEU A 97 -8.29 -17.67 -0.85
N PRO A 98 -9.52 -18.09 -0.48
CA PRO A 98 -10.62 -18.13 -1.43
C PRO A 98 -10.91 -16.75 -2.04
N GLU A 99 -10.90 -15.67 -1.26
CA GLU A 99 -11.18 -14.33 -1.78
C GLU A 99 -10.07 -13.82 -2.70
N ALA A 100 -8.79 -14.07 -2.35
CA ALA A 100 -7.65 -13.71 -3.18
C ALA A 100 -7.64 -14.49 -4.51
N VAL A 101 -7.90 -15.79 -4.47
CA VAL A 101 -8.04 -16.63 -5.67
C VAL A 101 -9.20 -16.14 -6.52
N HIS A 102 -10.39 -15.97 -5.93
CA HIS A 102 -11.59 -15.54 -6.65
C HIS A 102 -11.44 -14.17 -7.32
N PHE A 103 -10.62 -13.28 -6.76
CA PHE A 103 -10.24 -12.05 -7.46
C PHE A 103 -9.51 -12.33 -8.78
N TRP A 104 -8.46 -13.16 -8.75
CA TRP A 104 -7.66 -13.47 -9.94
C TRP A 104 -8.41 -14.33 -10.96
N GLU A 105 -9.24 -15.28 -10.52
CA GLU A 105 -10.12 -16.04 -11.43
C GLU A 105 -11.05 -15.12 -12.24
N ARG A 106 -11.59 -14.06 -11.61
CA ARG A 106 -12.45 -13.08 -12.31
C ARG A 106 -11.67 -12.04 -13.11
N ALA A 107 -10.44 -11.74 -12.70
CA ALA A 107 -9.61 -10.72 -13.33
C ALA A 107 -8.88 -11.25 -14.57
N LEU A 108 -8.61 -12.56 -14.64
CA LEU A 108 -7.81 -13.17 -15.71
C LEU A 108 -8.57 -14.29 -16.40
N MET A 109 -8.63 -14.19 -17.73
CA MET A 109 -9.14 -15.22 -18.62
C MET A 109 -7.98 -16.00 -19.21
N VAL A 110 -8.13 -17.31 -19.37
CA VAL A 110 -7.11 -18.20 -19.92
C VAL A 110 -7.71 -19.09 -21.00
N ARG A 111 -6.84 -19.73 -21.79
CA ARG A 111 -7.27 -20.85 -22.63
C ARG A 111 -7.52 -22.07 -21.75
N GLU A 112 -8.63 -22.76 -21.99
CA GLU A 112 -8.95 -23.98 -21.26
C GLU A 112 -7.85 -25.02 -21.38
N THR A 113 -7.41 -25.51 -20.23
CA THR A 113 -6.64 -26.74 -20.12
C THR A 113 -7.64 -27.91 -20.20
N LYS A 114 -7.72 -28.57 -21.37
CA LYS A 114 -8.65 -29.70 -21.56
C LYS A 114 -8.10 -31.03 -21.06
N ASN A 115 -6.79 -31.17 -21.12
CA ASN A 115 -6.09 -32.38 -20.69
C ASN A 115 -5.67 -32.29 -19.22
N THR A 116 -5.56 -33.44 -18.58
CA THR A 116 -5.07 -33.59 -17.21
C THR A 116 -3.66 -33.03 -17.05
N ILE A 117 -3.46 -32.14 -16.07
CA ILE A 117 -2.13 -31.65 -15.72
C ILE A 117 -1.40 -32.74 -14.92
N ARG A 118 -0.24 -33.18 -15.41
CA ARG A 118 0.70 -34.01 -14.65
C ARG A 118 2.04 -33.30 -14.57
N LEU A 119 2.47 -32.99 -13.36
CA LEU A 119 3.67 -32.22 -13.10
C LEU A 119 4.93 -33.09 -13.29
N ASN A 120 5.98 -32.51 -13.85
CA ASN A 120 7.23 -33.24 -14.08
C ASN A 120 7.95 -33.46 -12.75
N ARG A 121 8.58 -34.63 -12.60
CA ARG A 121 9.45 -34.95 -11.47
C ARG A 121 10.76 -34.17 -11.56
N LYS A 122 11.32 -33.77 -10.41
CA LYS A 122 12.62 -33.10 -10.35
C LYS A 122 13.74 -34.09 -10.71
N CYS A 123 14.67 -33.69 -11.56
CA CYS A 123 15.89 -34.44 -11.84
C CYS A 123 16.95 -34.25 -10.75
N GLU A 124 17.84 -35.23 -10.56
CA GLU A 124 18.97 -35.07 -9.62
C GLU A 124 19.97 -34.03 -10.13
N SER A 125 20.25 -34.07 -11.44
CA SER A 125 21.02 -33.05 -12.15
C SER A 125 20.10 -31.93 -12.67
N SER A 126 20.62 -30.71 -12.75
CA SER A 126 19.95 -29.60 -13.45
C SER A 126 20.02 -29.76 -14.97
N GLN A 127 20.90 -30.61 -15.49
CA GLN A 127 20.99 -30.95 -16.90
C GLN A 127 19.96 -32.01 -17.27
N VAL A 128 19.30 -31.80 -18.40
CA VAL A 128 18.24 -32.67 -18.91
C VAL A 128 18.37 -32.86 -20.42
N PHE A 129 17.89 -33.98 -20.93
CA PHE A 129 17.75 -34.22 -22.36
C PHE A 129 16.32 -33.96 -22.81
N VAL A 130 16.14 -33.37 -23.99
CA VAL A 130 14.81 -33.22 -24.61
C VAL A 130 14.73 -34.19 -25.78
N LYS A 131 13.83 -35.17 -25.69
CA LYS A 131 13.53 -36.14 -26.77
C LYS A 131 12.03 -36.36 -26.87
N ASP A 132 11.53 -36.47 -28.09
CA ASP A 132 10.09 -36.65 -28.38
C ASP A 132 9.21 -35.62 -27.66
N HIS A 133 9.67 -34.37 -27.61
CA HIS A 133 9.03 -33.25 -26.89
C HIS A 133 8.89 -33.43 -25.37
N HIS A 134 9.59 -34.40 -24.77
CA HIS A 134 9.61 -34.66 -23.34
C HIS A 134 11.00 -34.46 -22.73
N THR A 135 11.01 -33.92 -21.52
CA THR A 135 12.22 -33.79 -20.71
C THR A 135 12.57 -35.11 -20.04
N HIS A 136 13.83 -35.53 -20.14
CA HIS A 136 14.37 -36.73 -19.53
C HIS A 136 15.54 -36.38 -18.60
N CYS A 137 15.50 -36.90 -17.38
CA CYS A 137 16.58 -36.75 -16.40
C CYS A 137 17.79 -37.62 -16.78
N ILE A 138 18.98 -37.18 -16.37
CA ILE A 138 20.18 -38.00 -16.47
C ILE A 138 20.14 -39.06 -15.36
N ASP A 139 20.12 -40.32 -15.77
CA ASP A 139 20.12 -41.56 -14.99
C ASP A 139 18.91 -41.75 -14.06
N THR A 140 18.56 -40.78 -13.21
CA THR A 140 17.47 -40.88 -12.23
C THR A 140 16.73 -39.55 -11.98
N CYS A 141 15.46 -39.66 -11.59
CA CYS A 141 14.74 -38.55 -10.95
C CYS A 141 15.00 -38.55 -9.44
N ARG A 142 14.73 -37.41 -8.79
CA ARG A 142 14.67 -37.31 -7.34
C ARG A 142 13.46 -38.07 -6.79
N PRO A 143 13.58 -38.66 -5.58
CA PRO A 143 12.48 -39.36 -4.94
C PRO A 143 11.34 -38.40 -4.52
N VAL A 144 11.66 -37.12 -4.30
CA VAL A 144 10.71 -36.09 -3.89
C VAL A 144 10.83 -34.89 -4.81
N THR A 145 9.69 -34.42 -5.31
CA THR A 145 9.59 -33.17 -6.09
C THR A 145 8.99 -32.08 -5.21
N MET A 146 9.69 -30.96 -5.09
CA MET A 146 9.28 -29.81 -4.29
C MET A 146 8.77 -28.69 -5.20
N CYS A 147 7.78 -27.93 -4.70
CA CYS A 147 7.34 -26.67 -5.25
C CYS A 147 7.42 -25.65 -4.10
N GLY A 148 8.55 -24.92 -4.03
CA GLY A 148 8.91 -24.15 -2.84
C GLY A 148 9.07 -25.05 -1.62
N GLU A 149 8.38 -24.72 -0.53
CA GLU A 149 8.40 -25.48 0.73
C GLU A 149 7.52 -26.74 0.69
N VAL A 150 6.66 -26.88 -0.32
CA VAL A 150 5.65 -27.93 -0.37
C VAL A 150 6.13 -29.12 -1.19
N ARG A 151 5.97 -30.33 -0.63
CA ARG A 151 6.13 -31.58 -1.38
C ARG A 151 4.94 -31.74 -2.32
N VAL A 152 5.23 -31.85 -3.62
CA VAL A 152 4.20 -32.15 -4.62
C VAL A 152 3.67 -33.57 -4.38
N PRO A 153 2.35 -33.78 -4.25
CA PRO A 153 1.77 -35.11 -4.09
C PRO A 153 2.13 -36.03 -5.25
N GLU A 154 2.39 -37.32 -4.96
CA GLU A 154 2.67 -38.32 -6.00
C GLU A 154 1.53 -38.43 -7.01
N ASP A 155 0.29 -38.18 -6.57
CA ASP A 155 -0.88 -38.22 -7.42
C ASP A 155 -0.89 -37.12 -8.49
N HIS A 156 -0.15 -36.03 -8.28
CA HIS A 156 -0.04 -34.92 -9.23
C HIS A 156 1.15 -35.08 -10.19
N LEU A 157 2.04 -36.05 -9.93
CA LEU A 157 3.29 -36.22 -10.67
C LEU A 157 3.13 -37.15 -11.87
N ASP A 158 3.83 -36.82 -12.95
CA ASP A 158 3.99 -37.70 -14.11
C ASP A 158 5.03 -38.80 -13.84
N VAL A 159 5.18 -39.72 -14.80
CA VAL A 159 6.26 -40.72 -14.80
C VAL A 159 7.63 -40.07 -14.76
N CYS A 160 8.57 -40.75 -14.09
CA CYS A 160 9.99 -40.43 -14.18
C CYS A 160 10.52 -40.88 -15.54
N ARG A 161 10.97 -39.93 -16.35
CA ARG A 161 11.62 -40.18 -17.64
C ARG A 161 13.12 -39.99 -17.50
N THR A 162 13.90 -40.97 -17.90
CA THR A 162 15.37 -40.95 -17.78
C THR A 162 16.03 -41.32 -19.10
N CYS A 163 17.23 -40.79 -19.31
CA CYS A 163 18.20 -41.27 -20.29
C CYS A 163 19.49 -41.61 -19.54
N ASN A 164 20.37 -42.41 -20.13
CA ASN A 164 21.70 -42.59 -19.57
C ASN A 164 22.54 -41.29 -19.68
N ALA A 165 23.69 -41.25 -18.99
CA ALA A 165 24.65 -40.14 -19.01
C ALA A 165 25.07 -39.62 -20.41
N THR A 166 24.89 -40.43 -21.47
CA THR A 166 25.23 -40.06 -22.86
C THR A 166 24.01 -39.63 -23.69
N GLY A 167 22.82 -39.58 -23.08
CA GLY A 167 21.57 -39.24 -23.77
C GLY A 167 21.01 -40.38 -24.62
N HIS A 168 21.44 -41.63 -24.41
CA HIS A 168 20.89 -42.83 -25.03
C HIS A 168 19.96 -43.59 -24.05
N ASN A 169 19.24 -44.60 -24.55
CA ASN A 169 18.29 -45.42 -23.76
C ASN A 169 17.27 -44.58 -22.98
N CYS A 170 16.66 -43.61 -23.67
CA CYS A 170 15.65 -42.75 -23.08
C CYS A 170 14.32 -43.49 -22.94
N GLY A 171 13.71 -43.45 -21.77
CA GLY A 171 12.43 -44.10 -21.51
C GLY A 171 11.86 -43.78 -20.14
N ILE A 172 10.82 -44.51 -19.77
CA ILE A 172 10.22 -44.44 -18.44
C ILE A 172 11.07 -45.29 -17.49
N ALA A 173 11.47 -44.72 -16.35
CA ALA A 173 12.22 -45.44 -15.34
C ALA A 173 11.42 -46.65 -14.80
N GLU A 174 12.11 -47.75 -14.53
CA GLU A 174 11.48 -49.00 -14.09
C GLU A 174 10.66 -48.77 -12.80
N GLY A 175 9.44 -49.30 -12.78
CA GLY A 175 8.51 -49.14 -11.65
C GLY A 175 7.85 -47.76 -11.54
N SER A 176 8.20 -46.79 -12.38
CA SER A 176 7.56 -45.47 -12.37
C SER A 176 6.17 -45.51 -12.99
N LYS A 177 5.20 -44.95 -12.26
CA LYS A 177 3.80 -44.80 -12.69
C LYS A 177 3.39 -43.34 -12.57
N ALA A 178 2.62 -42.86 -13.54
CA ALA A 178 1.99 -41.55 -13.45
C ALA A 178 0.87 -41.59 -12.41
N GLY A 179 0.74 -40.52 -11.64
CA GLY A 179 -0.44 -40.29 -10.81
C GLY A 179 -1.69 -40.00 -11.65
N PRO A 180 -2.88 -40.00 -11.03
CA PRO A 180 -4.12 -39.59 -11.69
C PRO A 180 -3.99 -38.23 -12.37
N GLY A 181 -3.19 -37.30 -11.81
CA GLY A 181 -3.03 -35.94 -12.30
C GLY A 181 -4.15 -35.03 -11.82
N ILE A 182 -4.19 -33.82 -12.37
CA ILE A 182 -5.11 -32.76 -11.94
C ILE A 182 -6.03 -32.39 -13.11
N ASP A 183 -7.31 -32.63 -12.94
CA ASP A 183 -8.36 -32.26 -13.88
C ASP A 183 -9.07 -30.97 -13.43
N GLY A 184 -9.61 -30.22 -14.38
CA GLY A 184 -10.46 -29.06 -14.10
C GLY A 184 -9.74 -27.82 -13.54
N ALA A 185 -8.41 -27.78 -13.60
CA ALA A 185 -7.60 -26.63 -13.19
C ALA A 185 -6.71 -26.14 -14.34
N ASP A 186 -6.36 -24.86 -14.33
CA ASP A 186 -5.41 -24.25 -15.28
C ASP A 186 -4.10 -23.84 -14.60
N PHE A 187 -4.13 -23.70 -13.27
CA PHE A 187 -2.98 -23.41 -12.42
C PHE A 187 -3.15 -24.11 -11.06
N VAL A 188 -2.07 -24.67 -10.53
CA VAL A 188 -2.07 -25.39 -9.25
C VAL A 188 -1.22 -24.61 -8.25
N PHE A 189 -1.81 -24.26 -7.12
CA PHE A 189 -1.18 -23.41 -6.12
C PHE A 189 -1.01 -24.14 -4.79
N TYR A 190 0.25 -24.47 -4.48
CA TYR A 190 0.62 -25.18 -3.27
C TYR A 190 0.82 -24.21 -2.11
N VAL A 191 0.06 -24.36 -1.03
CA VAL A 191 0.05 -23.42 0.08
C VAL A 191 0.62 -24.07 1.34
N SER A 192 1.62 -23.44 1.94
CA SER A 192 2.18 -23.80 3.25
C SER A 192 2.05 -22.66 4.26
N ALA A 193 2.17 -23.02 5.54
CA ALA A 193 2.25 -22.06 6.64
C ALA A 193 3.44 -22.41 7.56
N MET A 194 4.66 -22.22 7.05
CA MET A 194 5.90 -22.55 7.74
C MET A 194 6.66 -21.29 8.17
N GLN A 195 7.20 -21.31 9.39
CA GLN A 195 8.09 -20.26 9.87
C GLN A 195 9.51 -20.50 9.31
N THR A 196 9.82 -19.91 8.16
CA THR A 196 11.11 -20.08 7.46
C THR A 196 12.08 -18.93 7.73
N GLU A 197 13.33 -19.05 7.28
CA GLU A 197 14.31 -17.95 7.38
C GLU A 197 13.81 -16.67 6.68
N ARG A 198 13.07 -16.83 5.57
CA ARG A 198 12.44 -15.71 4.85
C ARG A 198 11.42 -14.96 5.70
N CYS A 199 10.70 -15.67 6.58
CA CYS A 199 9.77 -15.04 7.52
C CYS A 199 10.47 -14.20 8.61
N HIS A 200 11.79 -14.35 8.79
CA HIS A 200 12.58 -13.55 9.72
C HIS A 200 13.27 -12.36 9.04
N LYS A 201 13.27 -12.29 7.70
CA LYS A 201 13.85 -11.21 6.90
C LYS A 201 12.77 -10.24 6.47
N GLY A 202 12.90 -8.98 6.87
CA GLY A 202 11.84 -7.98 6.71
C GLY A 202 10.57 -8.39 7.48
N LEU A 203 9.60 -7.50 7.59
CA LEU A 203 8.29 -7.85 8.16
C LEU A 203 7.46 -8.66 7.13
N THR A 204 8.05 -9.72 6.56
CA THR A 204 7.47 -10.55 5.51
C THR A 204 6.26 -11.29 6.05
N VAL A 205 5.12 -11.11 5.38
CA VAL A 205 3.85 -11.73 5.76
C VAL A 205 3.63 -13.03 4.99
N ALA A 206 3.98 -13.02 3.71
CA ALA A 206 3.91 -14.17 2.82
C ALA A 206 4.95 -14.01 1.71
N TYR A 207 5.25 -15.11 1.02
CA TYR A 207 6.00 -15.09 -0.24
C TYR A 207 5.47 -16.18 -1.16
N ALA A 208 5.48 -15.93 -2.46
CA ALA A 208 5.09 -16.89 -3.48
C ALA A 208 5.96 -16.83 -4.73
N ALA A 209 5.99 -17.93 -5.47
CA ALA A 209 6.66 -18.02 -6.76
C ALA A 209 6.05 -19.14 -7.61
N HIS A 210 6.32 -19.12 -8.92
CA HIS A 210 6.04 -20.25 -9.78
C HIS A 210 7.10 -21.35 -9.59
N CYS A 211 6.74 -22.60 -9.88
CA CYS A 211 7.69 -23.73 -9.80
C CYS A 211 7.72 -24.59 -11.06
N GLN A 212 6.63 -24.64 -11.85
CA GLN A 212 6.61 -25.34 -13.14
C GLN A 212 5.94 -24.55 -14.26
N GLN A 213 6.44 -24.71 -15.49
CA GLN A 213 5.92 -24.08 -16.71
C GLN A 213 5.56 -25.11 -17.78
N GLU A 214 4.47 -24.86 -18.52
CA GLU A 214 4.05 -25.73 -19.62
C GLU A 214 4.99 -25.67 -20.82
N ALA A 215 5.03 -26.75 -21.60
CA ALA A 215 5.94 -26.90 -22.73
C ALA A 215 5.58 -26.00 -23.93
N ALA A 216 4.29 -25.81 -24.21
CA ALA A 216 3.84 -25.18 -25.46
C ALA A 216 3.91 -23.64 -25.42
N LEU A 217 3.41 -23.04 -24.33
CA LEU A 217 3.28 -21.59 -24.19
C LEU A 217 4.21 -20.97 -23.14
N ASP A 218 5.02 -21.78 -22.46
CA ASP A 218 5.87 -21.35 -21.33
C ASP A 218 5.07 -20.68 -20.20
N ARG A 219 3.76 -20.90 -20.12
CA ARG A 219 2.92 -20.36 -19.05
C ARG A 219 3.22 -21.07 -17.73
N PRO A 220 3.27 -20.36 -16.59
CA PRO A 220 3.23 -20.97 -15.28
C PRO A 220 1.97 -21.82 -15.10
N ILE A 221 2.14 -23.06 -14.70
CA ILE A 221 1.03 -24.00 -14.43
C ILE A 221 1.03 -24.54 -13.01
N ALA A 222 2.13 -24.35 -12.28
CA ALA A 222 2.19 -24.60 -10.85
C ALA A 222 3.04 -23.53 -10.15
N GLY A 223 2.62 -23.16 -8.95
CA GLY A 223 3.36 -22.28 -8.05
C GLY A 223 3.08 -22.60 -6.60
N HIS A 224 3.77 -21.91 -5.71
CA HIS A 224 3.61 -22.07 -4.27
C HIS A 224 3.47 -20.72 -3.57
N ALA A 225 2.86 -20.74 -2.38
CA ALA A 225 2.91 -19.68 -1.41
C ALA A 225 3.23 -20.24 -0.02
N ASN A 226 4.00 -19.49 0.75
CA ASN A 226 4.17 -19.74 2.17
C ASN A 226 3.66 -18.53 2.97
N LEU A 227 2.73 -18.77 3.88
CA LEU A 227 2.22 -17.78 4.82
C LEU A 227 3.02 -17.85 6.12
N CYS A 228 3.61 -16.75 6.57
CA CYS A 228 4.45 -16.72 7.77
C CYS A 228 3.56 -16.71 9.04
N PRO A 229 3.48 -17.80 9.84
CA PRO A 229 2.48 -17.94 10.89
C PRO A 229 2.52 -16.86 11.98
N GLY A 230 3.72 -16.33 12.27
CA GLY A 230 3.92 -15.25 13.24
C GLY A 230 3.45 -13.87 12.77
N SER A 231 3.26 -13.69 11.46
CA SER A 231 2.86 -12.41 10.83
C SER A 231 1.37 -12.36 10.47
N ILE A 232 0.64 -13.48 10.59
CA ILE A 232 -0.80 -13.56 10.32
C ILE A 232 -1.56 -12.93 11.50
N SER A 233 -2.25 -11.83 11.20
CA SER A 233 -3.07 -11.10 12.17
C SER A 233 -4.55 -11.39 11.92
N THR A 234 -5.28 -11.74 12.99
CA THR A 234 -6.74 -11.98 12.95
C THR A 234 -7.55 -10.71 13.21
N LYS A 235 -6.89 -9.54 13.33
CA LYS A 235 -7.55 -8.27 13.59
C LYS A 235 -8.27 -7.78 12.34
N PRO A 236 -9.54 -7.32 12.43
CA PRO A 236 -10.29 -6.81 11.28
C PRO A 236 -9.56 -5.70 10.51
N GLN A 237 -8.85 -4.80 11.21
CA GLN A 237 -8.16 -3.68 10.59
C GLN A 237 -6.93 -4.10 9.75
N GLU A 238 -6.40 -5.31 9.96
CA GLU A 238 -5.24 -5.82 9.23
C GLU A 238 -5.65 -6.84 8.14
N LEU A 239 -6.94 -7.16 8.05
CA LEU A 239 -7.47 -8.16 7.14
C LEU A 239 -7.33 -7.75 5.67
N GLU A 240 -7.66 -6.50 5.36
CA GLU A 240 -7.56 -5.96 3.99
C GLU A 240 -6.10 -5.95 3.51
N THR A 241 -5.17 -5.59 4.41
CA THR A 241 -3.73 -5.64 4.12
C THR A 241 -3.29 -7.08 3.84
N LEU A 242 -3.67 -8.04 4.69
CA LEU A 242 -3.33 -9.45 4.49
C LEU A 242 -3.91 -9.99 3.18
N LEU A 243 -5.17 -9.69 2.88
CA LEU A 243 -5.82 -10.07 1.64
C LEU A 243 -5.07 -9.50 0.42
N SER A 244 -4.68 -8.23 0.48
CA SER A 244 -3.89 -7.61 -0.59
C SER A 244 -2.50 -8.24 -0.70
N THR A 245 -1.83 -8.60 0.40
CA THR A 245 -0.55 -9.32 0.34
C THR A 245 -0.73 -10.66 -0.38
N VAL A 246 -1.76 -11.45 -0.04
CA VAL A 246 -1.95 -12.75 -0.68
C VAL A 246 -2.28 -12.61 -2.17
N LYS A 247 -3.08 -11.60 -2.56
CA LYS A 247 -3.31 -11.27 -3.98
C LYS A 247 -2.00 -10.90 -4.70
N HIS A 248 -1.14 -10.11 -4.08
CA HIS A 248 0.16 -9.70 -4.60
C HIS A 248 1.07 -10.91 -4.85
N GLU A 249 1.17 -11.80 -3.86
CA GLU A 249 1.97 -13.02 -3.96
C GLU A 249 1.45 -13.97 -5.05
N ILE A 250 0.13 -14.15 -5.17
CA ILE A 250 -0.45 -14.94 -6.27
C ILE A 250 -0.03 -14.36 -7.63
N LEU A 251 0.01 -13.03 -7.78
CA LEU A 251 0.38 -12.40 -9.05
C LEU A 251 1.83 -12.71 -9.46
N HIS A 252 2.76 -12.74 -8.51
CA HIS A 252 4.14 -13.16 -8.77
C HIS A 252 4.22 -14.59 -9.31
N ALA A 253 3.43 -15.51 -8.74
CA ALA A 253 3.36 -16.89 -9.19
C ALA A 253 2.68 -17.04 -10.58
N LEU A 254 1.76 -16.13 -10.91
CA LEU A 254 1.03 -16.16 -12.19
C LEU A 254 1.78 -15.50 -13.36
N GLY A 255 2.61 -14.47 -13.11
CA GLY A 255 3.29 -13.79 -14.22
C GLY A 255 4.22 -12.62 -13.93
N PHE A 256 4.03 -11.87 -12.85
CA PHE A 256 4.87 -10.69 -12.57
C PHE A 256 6.13 -11.09 -11.80
N SER A 257 7.14 -11.63 -12.49
CA SER A 257 8.40 -12.01 -11.85
C SER A 257 9.56 -11.93 -12.85
N VAL A 258 10.75 -11.58 -12.36
CA VAL A 258 12.00 -11.51 -13.13
C VAL A 258 12.29 -12.80 -13.90
N SER A 259 11.96 -13.93 -13.27
CA SER A 259 12.14 -15.26 -13.84
C SER A 259 11.19 -15.59 -15.01
N LEU A 260 10.17 -14.75 -15.25
CA LEU A 260 9.12 -14.98 -16.25
C LEU A 260 9.17 -14.02 -17.45
N TYR A 261 9.79 -12.84 -17.34
CA TYR A 261 9.80 -11.84 -18.42
C TYR A 261 10.36 -12.36 -19.75
N ALA A 262 11.39 -13.22 -19.69
CA ALA A 262 11.98 -13.82 -20.88
C ALA A 262 11.02 -14.78 -21.60
N PHE A 263 9.99 -15.26 -20.91
CA PHE A 263 9.02 -16.21 -21.43
C PHE A 263 7.75 -15.57 -21.99
N TYR A 264 7.59 -14.25 -21.84
CA TYR A 264 6.44 -13.54 -22.38
C TYR A 264 6.31 -13.70 -23.89
N ARG A 265 5.06 -13.67 -24.34
CA ARG A 265 4.66 -13.82 -25.74
C ARG A 265 3.95 -12.57 -26.24
N ASP A 266 4.04 -12.34 -27.54
CA ASP A 266 3.35 -11.22 -28.17
C ASP A 266 1.84 -11.51 -28.31
N GLU A 267 1.11 -10.59 -28.93
CA GLU A 267 -0.34 -10.73 -29.15
C GLU A 267 -0.71 -11.92 -30.07
N ASN A 268 0.21 -12.38 -30.91
CA ASN A 268 0.02 -13.55 -31.79
C ASN A 268 0.39 -14.87 -31.10
N GLY A 269 1.10 -14.80 -29.97
CA GLY A 269 1.54 -15.97 -29.20
C GLY A 269 2.99 -16.36 -29.48
N GLU A 270 3.70 -15.56 -30.26
CA GLU A 270 5.11 -15.78 -30.57
C GLU A 270 5.98 -15.33 -29.39
N PRO A 271 7.08 -16.04 -29.08
CA PRO A 271 8.01 -15.62 -28.05
C PRO A 271 8.57 -14.23 -28.32
N ARG A 272 8.46 -13.30 -27.34
CA ARG A 272 9.09 -11.97 -27.45
C ARG A 272 10.61 -12.06 -27.42
N THR A 273 11.13 -13.02 -26.67
CA THR A 273 12.56 -13.26 -26.52
C THR A 273 13.01 -14.41 -27.41
N PRO A 274 14.07 -14.22 -28.22
CA PRO A 274 14.63 -15.28 -29.05
C PRO A 274 14.95 -16.55 -28.24
N ARG A 275 14.55 -17.71 -28.77
CA ARG A 275 14.83 -19.01 -28.17
C ARG A 275 16.14 -19.57 -28.75
N ARG A 276 16.97 -20.19 -27.92
CA ARG A 276 18.16 -20.92 -28.38
C ARG A 276 17.74 -22.18 -29.13
N SER A 277 18.46 -22.51 -30.20
CA SER A 277 18.16 -23.69 -31.03
C SER A 277 18.39 -25.03 -30.33
N ASP A 278 19.29 -25.07 -29.34
CA ASP A 278 19.67 -26.28 -28.61
C ASP A 278 18.67 -26.68 -27.51
N THR A 279 18.09 -25.69 -26.84
CA THR A 279 17.23 -25.89 -25.65
C THR A 279 15.78 -25.49 -25.87
N GLY A 280 15.49 -24.68 -26.89
CA GLY A 280 14.18 -24.07 -27.09
C GLY A 280 13.81 -23.03 -26.02
N LYS A 281 14.77 -22.59 -25.19
CA LYS A 281 14.58 -21.65 -24.09
C LYS A 281 15.35 -20.34 -24.32
N PRO A 282 14.99 -19.24 -23.64
CA PRO A 282 15.78 -18.01 -23.68
C PRO A 282 17.23 -18.23 -23.22
N PRO A 283 18.18 -17.36 -23.60
CA PRO A 283 19.52 -17.35 -23.02
C PRO A 283 19.47 -17.17 -21.50
N LEU A 284 20.43 -17.76 -20.79
CA LEU A 284 20.59 -17.60 -19.35
C LEU A 284 21.44 -16.37 -19.06
N ASN A 285 21.05 -15.59 -18.05
CA ASN A 285 21.85 -14.52 -17.48
C ASN A 285 22.52 -15.03 -16.19
N GLU A 286 23.85 -15.15 -16.20
CA GLU A 286 24.61 -15.65 -15.05
C GLU A 286 24.56 -14.69 -13.85
N LYS A 287 24.43 -13.38 -14.08
CA LYS A 287 24.34 -12.41 -12.98
C LYS A 287 23.00 -12.49 -12.26
N LEU A 288 21.90 -12.62 -13.03
CA LEU A 288 20.55 -12.72 -12.49
C LEU A 288 20.17 -14.15 -12.10
N GLN A 289 20.99 -15.16 -12.43
CA GLN A 289 20.70 -16.58 -12.22
C GLN A 289 19.35 -17.03 -12.82
N THR A 290 18.93 -16.36 -13.89
CA THR A 290 17.63 -16.57 -14.56
C THR A 290 17.69 -16.24 -16.05
N HIS A 291 16.60 -16.46 -16.78
CA HIS A 291 16.54 -16.25 -18.23
C HIS A 291 16.53 -14.76 -18.61
N GLN A 292 17.36 -14.39 -19.58
CA GLN A 292 17.48 -13.02 -20.09
C GLN A 292 16.29 -12.70 -21.01
N TRP A 293 15.58 -11.61 -20.72
CA TRP A 293 14.52 -11.06 -21.57
C TRP A 293 15.09 -10.22 -22.73
N SER A 294 14.25 -9.98 -23.74
CA SER A 294 14.54 -9.04 -24.82
C SER A 294 14.19 -7.59 -24.49
N GLU A 295 14.78 -6.65 -25.24
CA GLU A 295 14.46 -5.21 -25.21
C GLU A 295 13.02 -4.88 -25.64
N ASN A 296 12.29 -5.85 -26.21
CA ASN A 296 10.86 -5.71 -26.53
C ASN A 296 9.95 -5.99 -25.31
N THR A 297 10.50 -6.52 -24.23
CA THR A 297 9.79 -6.75 -22.96
C THR A 297 10.21 -5.70 -21.94
N ILE A 298 11.50 -5.65 -21.61
CA ILE A 298 12.07 -4.65 -20.70
C ILE A 298 13.21 -3.95 -21.40
N LYS A 299 13.19 -2.62 -21.36
CA LYS A 299 14.18 -1.76 -21.97
C LYS A 299 14.89 -0.94 -20.90
N THR A 300 16.21 -0.83 -21.02
CA THR A 300 16.99 0.12 -20.22
C THR A 300 16.83 1.53 -20.79
N VAL A 301 16.36 2.46 -19.96
CA VAL A 301 16.12 3.86 -20.32
C VAL A 301 17.04 4.75 -19.50
N VAL A 302 17.70 5.70 -20.17
CA VAL A 302 18.63 6.65 -19.53
C VAL A 302 18.09 8.07 -19.63
N ARG A 303 18.02 8.76 -18.49
CA ARG A 303 17.71 10.18 -18.36
C ARG A 303 19.01 10.93 -18.04
N PRO A 304 19.64 11.62 -19.00
CA PRO A 304 20.96 12.24 -18.79
C PRO A 304 20.92 13.53 -17.95
N ARG A 305 19.73 14.12 -17.77
CA ARG A 305 19.52 15.36 -17.02
C ARG A 305 18.53 15.16 -15.87
N TRP A 306 18.82 14.21 -14.98
CA TRP A 306 18.01 14.00 -13.78
C TRP A 306 18.36 15.07 -12.74
N GLN A 307 17.44 16.00 -12.47
CA GLN A 307 17.70 17.13 -11.59
C GLN A 307 17.80 16.67 -10.13
N VAL A 308 18.84 17.12 -9.43
CA VAL A 308 19.10 16.85 -8.00
C VAL A 308 19.54 18.13 -7.31
N HIS A 309 19.76 18.08 -6.00
CA HIS A 309 20.35 19.18 -5.25
C HIS A 309 21.63 19.70 -5.93
N GLY A 310 21.63 20.99 -6.26
CA GLY A 310 22.80 21.68 -6.82
C GLY A 310 23.27 21.20 -8.20
N GLY A 311 22.48 20.44 -8.97
CA GLY A 311 22.89 20.04 -10.32
C GLY A 311 22.03 18.96 -10.99
N TYR A 312 22.68 18.17 -11.84
CA TYR A 312 22.08 17.07 -12.59
C TYR A 312 22.95 15.82 -12.49
N VAL A 313 22.33 14.66 -12.55
CA VAL A 313 22.99 13.36 -12.67
C VAL A 313 22.36 12.56 -13.82
N GLU A 314 23.05 11.53 -14.27
CA GLU A 314 22.46 10.51 -15.13
C GLU A 314 21.66 9.52 -14.28
N ARG A 315 20.41 9.22 -14.67
CA ARG A 315 19.57 8.18 -14.06
C ARG A 315 19.29 7.11 -15.10
N THR A 316 19.51 5.86 -14.72
CA THR A 316 19.20 4.68 -15.53
C THR A 316 18.07 3.92 -14.87
N MET A 317 17.06 3.52 -15.64
CA MET A 317 15.87 2.83 -15.15
C MET A 317 15.52 1.66 -16.08
N GLN A 318 14.92 0.61 -15.53
CA GLN A 318 14.37 -0.50 -16.32
C GLN A 318 12.87 -0.27 -16.51
N MET A 319 12.38 -0.37 -17.75
CA MET A 319 10.96 -0.15 -18.05
C MET A 319 10.35 -1.34 -18.77
N ILE A 320 9.17 -1.78 -18.35
CA ILE A 320 8.33 -2.68 -19.15
C ILE A 320 7.73 -1.88 -20.29
N VAL A 321 8.14 -2.22 -21.52
CA VAL A 321 7.79 -1.50 -22.76
C VAL A 321 6.78 -2.26 -23.62
N THR A 322 6.10 -3.24 -23.04
CA THR A 322 5.09 -4.02 -23.77
C THR A 322 3.91 -3.15 -24.17
N PRO A 323 3.20 -3.47 -25.27
CA PRO A 323 2.28 -2.54 -25.92
C PRO A 323 1.13 -2.02 -25.04
N ARG A 324 0.48 -2.90 -24.25
CA ARG A 324 -0.65 -2.50 -23.39
C ARG A 324 -0.18 -1.77 -22.16
N VAL A 325 0.89 -2.25 -21.52
CA VAL A 325 1.50 -1.56 -20.38
C VAL A 325 1.85 -0.13 -20.76
N ARG A 326 2.54 0.05 -21.90
CA ARG A 326 2.87 1.37 -22.45
C ARG A 326 1.61 2.21 -22.69
N ALA A 327 0.58 1.66 -23.34
CA ALA A 327 -0.66 2.40 -23.61
C ALA A 327 -1.35 2.85 -22.30
N GLU A 328 -1.46 1.98 -21.31
CA GLU A 328 -2.13 2.30 -20.03
C GLU A 328 -1.32 3.34 -19.22
N VAL A 329 0.01 3.29 -19.18
CA VAL A 329 0.79 4.34 -18.49
C VAL A 329 0.75 5.69 -19.22
N GLN A 330 0.76 5.67 -20.56
CA GLN A 330 0.63 6.90 -21.34
C GLN A 330 -0.73 7.56 -21.11
N ALA A 331 -1.80 6.76 -21.06
CA ALA A 331 -3.15 7.24 -20.75
C ALA A 331 -3.28 7.71 -19.29
N HIS A 332 -2.75 6.94 -18.33
CA HIS A 332 -2.82 7.24 -16.91
C HIS A 332 -2.13 8.56 -16.57
N PHE A 333 -0.87 8.73 -16.96
CA PHE A 333 -0.12 9.96 -16.70
C PHE A 333 -0.49 11.11 -17.63
N ASN A 334 -1.24 10.87 -18.71
CA ASN A 334 -1.41 11.81 -19.83
C ASN A 334 -0.05 12.24 -20.42
N CYS A 335 0.78 11.25 -20.76
CA CYS A 335 2.11 11.45 -21.32
C CYS A 335 2.36 10.53 -22.54
N PRO A 336 2.11 11.01 -23.77
CA PRO A 336 2.29 10.19 -24.99
C PRO A 336 3.74 9.77 -25.29
N GLU A 337 4.72 10.49 -24.72
CA GLU A 337 6.15 10.24 -24.95
C GLU A 337 6.72 9.14 -24.04
N LEU A 338 5.99 8.73 -22.99
CA LEU A 338 6.45 7.74 -22.02
C LEU A 338 6.68 6.38 -22.70
N GLU A 339 7.85 5.78 -22.48
CA GLU A 339 8.29 4.57 -23.17
C GLU A 339 7.66 3.29 -22.63
N GLY A 340 7.31 3.28 -21.33
CA GLY A 340 6.82 2.10 -20.62
C GLY A 340 6.60 2.38 -19.13
N ALA A 341 6.27 1.33 -18.38
CA ALA A 341 6.13 1.39 -16.93
C ALA A 341 7.47 1.11 -16.25
N GLU A 342 7.89 2.00 -15.35
CA GLU A 342 9.16 1.89 -14.62
C GLU A 342 9.09 0.77 -13.57
N LEU A 343 10.13 -0.06 -13.53
CA LEU A 343 10.33 -1.09 -12.52
C LEU A 343 11.20 -0.56 -11.40
N GLU A 344 10.93 -1.03 -10.20
CA GLU A 344 11.69 -0.73 -8.98
C GLU A 344 13.17 -1.07 -9.15
N ASP A 345 14.04 -0.16 -8.72
CA ASP A 345 15.49 -0.30 -8.84
C ASP A 345 16.24 -0.22 -7.49
N GLN A 346 15.50 -0.11 -6.40
CA GLN A 346 15.99 -0.16 -5.02
C GLN A 346 15.45 -1.39 -4.26
N GLY A 347 15.87 -1.50 -3.00
CA GLY A 347 15.53 -2.60 -2.11
C GLY A 347 16.59 -3.71 -2.10
N GLU A 348 16.24 -4.84 -1.49
CA GLU A 348 17.06 -6.06 -1.52
C GLU A 348 16.87 -6.79 -2.86
N ASP A 349 17.63 -7.87 -3.11
CA ASP A 349 17.60 -8.62 -4.37
C ASP A 349 16.19 -9.12 -4.76
N GLY A 350 15.26 -9.24 -3.82
CA GLY A 350 13.86 -9.62 -4.08
C GLY A 350 12.88 -8.47 -4.35
N THR A 351 13.32 -7.22 -4.26
CA THR A 351 12.45 -6.05 -4.50
C THR A 351 12.66 -5.45 -5.89
N ALA A 352 13.90 -5.35 -6.35
CA ALA A 352 14.22 -4.75 -7.64
C ALA A 352 13.72 -5.62 -8.80
N LEU A 353 13.21 -4.97 -9.86
CA LEU A 353 12.69 -5.57 -11.10
C LEU A 353 11.46 -6.47 -10.97
N THR A 354 11.00 -6.78 -9.76
CA THR A 354 9.83 -7.62 -9.48
C THR A 354 8.59 -6.80 -9.16
N HIS A 355 8.75 -5.48 -9.01
CA HIS A 355 7.71 -4.54 -8.62
C HIS A 355 7.73 -3.30 -9.52
N TRP A 356 6.61 -2.57 -9.50
CA TRP A 356 6.54 -1.22 -10.05
C TRP A 356 7.33 -0.21 -9.21
N GLU A 357 7.94 0.77 -9.88
CA GLU A 357 8.66 1.87 -9.24
C GLU A 357 7.73 2.70 -8.34
N LYS A 358 8.04 2.72 -7.04
CA LYS A 358 7.14 3.33 -6.06
C LYS A 358 7.03 4.84 -6.21
N ARG A 359 8.06 5.55 -6.69
CA ARG A 359 8.01 7.01 -6.91
C ARG A 359 6.85 7.41 -7.84
N VAL A 360 6.58 6.65 -8.90
CA VAL A 360 5.58 7.00 -9.92
C VAL A 360 4.27 6.24 -9.78
N PHE A 361 4.22 5.17 -8.98
CA PHE A 361 3.01 4.35 -8.80
C PHE A 361 2.49 4.25 -7.36
N GLU A 362 3.25 4.68 -6.35
CA GLU A 362 2.92 4.76 -4.91
C GLU A 362 2.04 3.63 -4.36
N ASN A 363 0.70 3.78 -4.37
CA ASN A 363 -0.25 2.83 -3.82
C ASN A 363 -0.75 1.78 -4.83
N GLU A 364 -0.11 1.65 -5.99
CA GLU A 364 -0.29 0.49 -6.84
C GLU A 364 0.12 -0.77 -6.07
N ALA A 365 -0.75 -1.78 -6.09
CA ALA A 365 -0.65 -2.97 -5.27
C ALA A 365 0.62 -3.80 -5.52
N MET A 366 1.29 -3.63 -6.67
CA MET A 366 2.54 -4.30 -7.05
C MET A 366 3.78 -3.43 -6.88
N THR A 367 3.75 -2.40 -6.03
CA THR A 367 4.97 -1.72 -5.55
C THR A 367 5.65 -2.51 -4.42
N GLY A 368 6.96 -2.34 -4.23
CA GLY A 368 7.78 -3.18 -3.34
C GLY A 368 7.61 -2.98 -1.83
N THR A 369 6.63 -2.19 -1.39
CA THR A 369 6.29 -2.01 0.03
C THR A 369 4.79 -1.86 0.19
N HIS A 370 4.26 -2.42 1.27
CA HIS A 370 2.84 -2.26 1.59
C HIS A 370 2.48 -0.79 1.85
N THR A 371 1.44 -0.34 1.15
CA THR A 371 0.77 0.95 1.35
C THR A 371 -0.64 0.76 1.88
N GLN A 372 -1.21 1.84 2.40
CA GLN A 372 -2.64 1.89 2.66
C GLN A 372 -3.40 1.98 1.34
N ASN A 373 -4.59 1.37 1.29
CA ASN A 373 -5.45 1.32 0.11
C ASN A 373 -4.72 0.86 -1.18
N PRO A 374 -4.15 -0.36 -1.19
CA PRO A 374 -3.46 -0.90 -2.35
C PRO A 374 -4.43 -1.05 -3.55
N VAL A 375 -4.00 -0.59 -4.73
CA VAL A 375 -4.80 -0.53 -5.95
C VAL A 375 -4.28 -1.51 -6.99
N TYR A 376 -5.09 -2.50 -7.37
CA TYR A 376 -4.85 -3.32 -8.55
C TYR A 376 -5.32 -2.58 -9.79
N SER A 377 -4.40 -1.83 -10.40
CA SER A 377 -4.72 -0.89 -11.47
C SER A 377 -4.85 -1.55 -12.85
N ARG A 378 -5.33 -0.78 -13.84
CA ARG A 378 -5.32 -1.18 -15.24
C ARG A 378 -3.89 -1.49 -15.75
N ILE A 379 -2.86 -0.89 -15.17
CA ILE A 379 -1.45 -1.09 -15.55
C ILE A 379 -1.00 -2.51 -15.20
N THR A 380 -1.32 -2.98 -13.99
CA THR A 380 -1.01 -4.35 -13.56
C THR A 380 -1.80 -5.40 -14.35
N LEU A 381 -3.08 -5.14 -14.63
CA LEU A 381 -3.86 -6.03 -15.51
C LEU A 381 -3.32 -6.05 -16.94
N ALA A 382 -2.86 -4.91 -17.47
CA ALA A 382 -2.21 -4.84 -18.78
C ALA A 382 -0.90 -5.63 -18.85
N LEU A 383 -0.12 -5.64 -17.77
CA LEU A 383 1.07 -6.50 -17.68
C LEU A 383 0.68 -7.97 -17.82
N MET A 384 -0.35 -8.40 -17.09
CA MET A 384 -0.82 -9.79 -17.13
C MET A 384 -1.33 -10.18 -18.51
N GLU A 385 -2.00 -9.27 -19.23
CA GLU A 385 -2.40 -9.53 -20.63
C GLU A 385 -1.19 -9.56 -21.59
N ASP A 386 -0.21 -8.67 -21.39
CA ASP A 386 1.02 -8.62 -22.20
C ASP A 386 2.00 -9.78 -21.94
N THR A 387 1.76 -10.60 -20.90
CA THR A 387 2.43 -11.91 -20.77
C THR A 387 2.17 -12.80 -22.00
N GLY A 388 1.03 -12.59 -22.67
CA GLY A 388 0.53 -13.42 -23.76
C GLY A 388 -0.14 -14.72 -23.29
N TRP A 389 -0.24 -14.97 -21.99
CA TRP A 389 -0.87 -16.14 -21.39
C TRP A 389 -2.34 -15.92 -21.03
N TYR A 390 -2.68 -14.68 -20.68
CA TYR A 390 -4.01 -14.32 -20.19
C TYR A 390 -4.63 -13.21 -21.05
N SER A 391 -5.95 -13.05 -20.95
CA SER A 391 -6.64 -11.80 -21.26
C SER A 391 -7.16 -11.22 -19.95
N ALA A 392 -7.08 -9.90 -19.78
CA ALA A 392 -7.47 -9.26 -18.54
C ALA A 392 -8.89 -8.69 -18.61
N ASN A 393 -9.66 -8.93 -17.56
CA ASN A 393 -10.95 -8.28 -17.36
C ASN A 393 -10.73 -6.91 -16.71
N TYR A 394 -10.55 -5.87 -17.53
CA TYR A 394 -10.32 -4.51 -17.06
C TYR A 394 -11.48 -3.89 -16.25
N SER A 395 -12.67 -4.51 -16.19
CA SER A 395 -13.74 -4.06 -15.29
C SER A 395 -13.42 -4.32 -13.81
N MET A 396 -12.50 -5.23 -13.52
CA MET A 396 -11.98 -5.51 -12.18
C MET A 396 -10.89 -4.51 -11.75
N ALA A 397 -10.40 -3.67 -12.66
CA ALA A 397 -9.35 -2.72 -12.35
C ALA A 397 -9.87 -1.63 -11.41
N GLN A 398 -9.08 -1.34 -10.37
CA GLN A 398 -9.32 -0.22 -9.48
C GLN A 398 -8.69 1.06 -10.06
N GLU A 399 -9.25 2.22 -9.72
CA GLU A 399 -8.74 3.50 -10.17
C GLU A 399 -7.50 3.91 -9.36
N LEU A 400 -6.36 4.01 -10.03
CA LEU A 400 -5.16 4.60 -9.45
C LEU A 400 -5.26 6.13 -9.56
N GLY A 401 -5.30 6.83 -8.43
CA GLY A 401 -5.30 8.30 -8.41
C GLY A 401 -3.89 8.88 -8.55
N TRP A 402 -2.89 8.21 -7.96
CA TRP A 402 -1.51 8.68 -7.92
C TRP A 402 -0.94 8.91 -9.32
N GLY A 403 -0.45 10.12 -9.59
CA GLY A 403 0.17 10.47 -10.88
C GLY A 403 -0.80 10.73 -12.03
N LYS A 404 -2.11 10.45 -11.85
CA LYS A 404 -3.09 10.52 -12.93
C LYS A 404 -3.17 11.94 -13.53
N ASN A 405 -3.04 12.04 -14.84
CA ASN A 405 -3.06 13.28 -15.61
C ASN A 405 -1.99 14.34 -15.21
N LEU A 406 -0.92 13.97 -14.48
CA LEU A 406 0.12 14.91 -14.07
C LEU A 406 1.15 15.24 -15.17
N GLY A 407 1.10 14.51 -16.30
CA GLY A 407 1.86 14.75 -17.51
C GLY A 407 3.30 14.22 -17.46
N CYS A 408 4.02 14.39 -18.57
CA CYS A 408 5.38 13.87 -18.73
C CYS A 408 6.39 14.43 -17.73
N ASN A 409 6.18 15.65 -17.22
CA ASN A 409 7.05 16.23 -16.20
C ASN A 409 7.01 15.46 -14.89
N PHE A 410 5.89 14.83 -14.54
CA PHE A 410 5.79 13.98 -13.36
C PHE A 410 6.44 12.61 -13.62
N ALA A 411 6.07 11.96 -14.72
CA ALA A 411 6.48 10.59 -15.00
C ALA A 411 7.97 10.46 -15.37
N MET A 412 8.53 11.42 -16.12
CA MET A 412 9.85 11.28 -16.75
C MET A 412 10.98 12.04 -16.06
N LYS A 413 10.69 12.86 -15.04
CA LYS A 413 11.66 13.72 -14.36
C LYS A 413 11.71 13.44 -12.86
N SER A 414 12.70 14.01 -12.19
CA SER A 414 12.86 13.85 -10.75
C SER A 414 11.76 14.57 -9.98
N CYS A 415 11.43 14.04 -8.80
CA CYS A 415 10.53 14.73 -7.88
C CYS A 415 11.10 16.07 -7.42
N LYS A 416 12.43 16.23 -7.39
CA LYS A 416 13.09 17.52 -7.21
C LYS A 416 12.64 18.54 -8.25
N GLU A 417 12.68 18.19 -9.53
CA GLU A 417 12.27 19.10 -10.61
C GLU A 417 10.78 19.42 -10.52
N TRP A 418 9.94 18.43 -10.21
CA TRP A 418 8.53 18.65 -9.93
C TRP A 418 8.31 19.66 -8.79
N ILE A 419 8.89 19.41 -7.62
CA ILE A 419 8.77 20.28 -6.45
C ILE A 419 9.28 21.68 -6.79
N SER A 420 10.47 21.79 -7.42
CA SER A 420 11.08 23.09 -7.74
C SER A 420 10.20 23.92 -8.70
N THR A 421 9.64 23.29 -9.73
CA THR A 421 8.82 23.98 -10.74
C THR A 421 7.46 24.43 -10.21
N LYS A 422 6.95 23.75 -9.18
CA LYS A 422 5.63 24.02 -8.58
C LYS A 422 5.71 24.91 -7.34
N SER A 423 6.82 24.87 -6.59
CA SER A 423 6.99 25.62 -5.33
C SER A 423 7.06 27.13 -5.49
N SER A 424 7.15 27.66 -6.72
CA SER A 424 7.10 29.10 -6.94
C SER A 424 5.73 29.66 -6.54
N PRO A 425 5.65 30.70 -5.68
CA PRO A 425 4.39 31.35 -5.30
C PRO A 425 3.58 31.86 -6.50
N LEU A 426 4.25 32.13 -7.62
CA LEU A 426 3.67 32.59 -8.88
C LEU A 426 3.03 31.45 -9.70
N SER A 427 3.31 30.19 -9.38
CA SER A 427 2.85 29.05 -10.18
C SER A 427 1.34 28.79 -9.99
N GLY A 428 0.80 29.11 -8.82
CA GLY A 428 -0.58 28.77 -8.41
C GLY A 428 -0.88 27.27 -8.45
N LYS A 429 0.14 26.40 -8.54
CA LYS A 429 0.00 24.96 -8.72
C LYS A 429 0.50 24.22 -7.49
N SER A 430 -0.25 23.21 -7.07
CA SER A 430 0.14 22.34 -5.97
C SER A 430 1.43 21.56 -6.29
N ILE A 431 2.25 21.34 -5.26
CA ILE A 431 3.40 20.41 -5.30
C ILE A 431 2.96 18.96 -5.12
N HIS A 432 1.71 18.72 -4.71
CA HIS A 432 1.16 17.38 -4.57
C HIS A 432 1.26 16.59 -5.89
N PRO A 433 1.45 15.26 -5.79
CA PRO A 433 1.36 14.45 -4.56
C PRO A 433 2.63 14.46 -3.69
N PHE A 434 3.73 15.05 -4.19
CA PHE A 434 4.93 15.28 -3.39
C PHE A 434 4.72 16.41 -2.36
N CYS A 435 5.62 16.52 -1.38
CA CYS A 435 5.50 17.49 -0.29
C CYS A 435 6.86 18.00 0.19
N ASN A 436 6.86 19.11 0.93
CA ASN A 436 8.09 19.74 1.45
C ASN A 436 8.02 20.10 2.95
N LYS A 437 7.00 19.60 3.66
CA LYS A 437 6.80 19.87 5.08
C LYS A 437 7.48 18.79 5.91
N VAL A 438 8.47 19.17 6.71
CA VAL A 438 9.18 18.21 7.58
C VAL A 438 8.22 17.65 8.63
N LYS A 439 8.19 16.33 8.77
CA LYS A 439 7.45 15.65 9.85
C LYS A 439 8.05 16.03 11.20
N GLN A 440 7.25 16.69 12.04
CA GLN A 440 7.62 17.15 13.38
C GLN A 440 6.51 16.81 14.37
N ASP A 441 6.83 16.84 15.66
CA ASP A 441 5.86 16.73 16.75
C ASP A 441 5.72 18.11 17.41
N PRO A 442 4.51 18.68 17.56
CA PRO A 442 3.19 18.16 17.16
C PRO A 442 3.01 17.94 15.65
N LEU A 443 2.36 16.85 15.28
CA LEU A 443 2.04 16.53 13.88
C LEU A 443 1.11 17.58 13.26
N GLN A 444 1.50 18.05 12.08
CA GLN A 444 0.67 18.84 11.19
C GLN A 444 0.24 17.96 10.01
N THR A 445 -1.04 17.63 9.96
CA THR A 445 -1.70 16.81 8.93
C THR A 445 -2.24 17.66 7.80
N GLU A 446 -2.47 17.05 6.65
CA GLU A 446 -3.05 17.65 5.45
C GLU A 446 -3.97 16.63 4.76
N CYS A 447 -4.82 17.05 3.84
CA CYS A 447 -5.63 16.11 3.07
C CYS A 447 -4.89 15.53 1.86
N THR A 448 -5.25 14.30 1.47
CA THR A 448 -4.90 13.76 0.16
C THR A 448 -5.53 14.59 -0.97
N ASP A 449 -4.98 14.51 -2.19
CA ASP A 449 -5.46 15.28 -3.36
C ASP A 449 -6.95 15.02 -3.68
N ASP A 450 -7.39 13.77 -3.52
CA ASP A 450 -8.77 13.33 -3.70
C ASP A 450 -9.66 13.54 -2.45
N ARG A 451 -9.05 14.05 -1.36
CA ARG A 451 -9.66 14.29 -0.05
C ARG A 451 -10.32 13.06 0.55
N SER A 452 -9.89 11.85 0.19
CA SER A 452 -10.39 10.62 0.78
C SER A 452 -9.83 10.35 2.17
N SER A 453 -8.65 10.92 2.49
CA SER A 453 -7.93 10.59 3.72
C SER A 453 -7.24 11.80 4.35
N VAL A 454 -7.08 11.74 5.67
CA VAL A 454 -6.13 12.56 6.41
C VAL A 454 -4.74 11.97 6.21
N ALA A 455 -3.75 12.81 5.93
CA ALA A 455 -2.42 12.35 5.57
C ALA A 455 -1.34 13.28 6.16
N LEU A 456 -0.09 12.89 5.99
CA LEU A 456 1.06 13.70 6.41
C LEU A 456 2.21 13.57 5.41
N CYS A 457 3.04 14.60 5.35
CA CYS A 457 4.25 14.56 4.56
C CYS A 457 5.29 13.65 5.22
N ASN A 458 5.72 12.60 4.52
CA ASN A 458 6.69 11.62 5.05
C ASN A 458 8.16 12.11 4.97
N LEU A 459 8.39 13.42 4.92
CA LEU A 459 9.71 14.03 4.89
C LEU A 459 10.35 13.99 6.27
N VAL A 460 11.52 13.34 6.38
CA VAL A 460 12.24 13.15 7.65
C VAL A 460 13.72 13.52 7.50
N LYS A 461 14.39 13.72 8.65
CA LYS A 461 15.85 13.87 8.72
C LYS A 461 16.50 12.50 8.89
N HIS A 462 17.41 12.16 7.99
CA HIS A 462 18.25 10.96 8.04
C HIS A 462 19.53 11.21 8.84
N SER A 463 20.11 10.15 9.39
CA SER A 463 21.34 10.22 10.20
C SER A 463 22.59 10.49 9.36
N GLN A 464 22.56 10.13 8.08
CA GLN A 464 23.63 10.30 7.10
C GLN A 464 23.11 11.11 5.91
N PRO A 465 24.01 11.82 5.19
CA PRO A 465 23.59 12.50 3.97
C PRO A 465 23.10 11.49 2.94
N LEU A 466 22.00 11.81 2.27
CA LEU A 466 21.45 10.98 1.21
C LEU A 466 22.40 10.95 0.00
N PRO A 467 22.46 9.82 -0.74
CA PRO A 467 23.18 9.77 -2.00
C PRO A 467 22.75 10.90 -2.95
N LYS A 468 23.69 11.47 -3.70
CA LYS A 468 23.44 12.66 -4.55
C LYS A 468 22.24 12.51 -5.48
N LYS A 469 21.99 11.30 -6.01
CA LYS A 469 20.84 11.00 -6.87
C LYS A 469 19.46 11.12 -6.20
N TYR A 470 19.42 11.12 -4.86
CA TYR A 470 18.22 11.16 -4.02
C TYR A 470 18.11 12.45 -3.19
N GLN A 471 18.98 13.43 -3.43
CA GLN A 471 18.89 14.73 -2.77
C GLN A 471 17.89 15.61 -3.50
N ASN A 472 16.66 15.69 -2.97
CA ASN A 472 15.49 16.17 -3.70
C ASN A 472 15.14 17.66 -3.48
N PHE A 473 15.97 18.42 -2.76
CA PHE A 473 15.66 19.80 -2.36
C PHE A 473 16.86 20.74 -2.51
N ASP A 474 16.61 21.96 -2.98
CA ASP A 474 17.57 23.07 -2.87
C ASP A 474 17.33 23.92 -1.61
N SER A 475 16.10 23.91 -1.09
CA SER A 475 15.72 24.51 0.20
C SER A 475 14.47 23.81 0.74
N ILE A 476 14.34 23.74 2.07
CA ILE A 476 13.16 23.19 2.75
C ILE A 476 12.67 24.21 3.78
N PRO A 477 11.36 24.51 3.84
CA PRO A 477 10.81 25.39 4.87
C PRO A 477 11.24 24.98 6.28
N HIS A 478 11.69 25.95 7.08
CA HIS A 478 12.11 25.76 8.47
C HIS A 478 13.35 24.85 8.69
N VAL A 479 14.10 24.53 7.63
CA VAL A 479 15.39 23.83 7.69
C VAL A 479 16.51 24.83 7.41
N ARG A 480 17.66 24.67 8.09
CA ARG A 480 18.83 25.53 7.87
C ARG A 480 19.51 25.20 6.54
N ALA A 481 19.91 26.23 5.81
CA ALA A 481 20.66 26.09 4.57
C ALA A 481 21.95 25.25 4.79
N GLY A 482 22.18 24.26 3.92
CA GLY A 482 23.28 23.31 3.99
C GLY A 482 22.93 21.97 4.67
N GLU A 483 21.76 21.87 5.32
CA GLU A 483 21.29 20.61 5.89
C GLU A 483 20.40 19.80 4.94
N GLU A 484 20.02 20.31 3.77
CA GLU A 484 19.03 19.70 2.85
C GLU A 484 19.42 18.28 2.44
N GLN A 485 20.71 18.00 2.30
CA GLN A 485 21.23 16.67 1.95
C GLN A 485 20.85 15.57 2.96
N TYR A 486 20.47 15.92 4.19
CA TYR A 486 20.02 14.98 5.21
C TYR A 486 18.51 14.75 5.18
N TYR A 487 17.75 15.46 4.34
CA TYR A 487 16.30 15.39 4.30
C TYR A 487 15.80 14.71 3.03
N GLY A 488 14.88 13.77 3.22
CA GLY A 488 14.16 13.09 2.14
C GLY A 488 12.97 12.33 2.69
N GLY A 489 12.19 11.72 1.80
CA GLY A 489 11.11 10.81 2.18
C GLY A 489 11.62 9.67 3.07
N SER A 490 10.76 9.16 3.95
CA SER A 490 11.09 8.03 4.82
C SER A 490 11.12 6.68 4.09
N VAL A 491 10.56 6.61 2.88
CA VAL A 491 10.49 5.41 2.04
C VAL A 491 11.59 5.46 0.98
N SER A 492 12.58 4.57 1.10
CA SER A 492 13.71 4.49 0.16
C SER A 492 13.26 4.15 -1.26
N LEU A 493 12.38 3.15 -1.40
CA LEU A 493 11.81 2.70 -2.67
C LEU A 493 11.12 3.81 -3.47
N ALA A 494 10.68 4.90 -2.83
CA ALA A 494 10.13 6.05 -3.52
C ALA A 494 11.22 7.06 -3.94
N ASP A 495 12.45 6.62 -4.21
CA ASP A 495 13.61 7.48 -4.51
C ASP A 495 13.89 8.57 -3.45
N TYR A 496 13.53 8.30 -2.19
CA TYR A 496 13.49 9.29 -1.11
C TYR A 496 12.71 10.58 -1.49
N CYS A 497 11.82 10.50 -2.48
CA CYS A 497 10.89 11.56 -2.81
C CYS A 497 9.85 11.64 -1.68
N PRO A 498 9.71 12.76 -0.99
CA PRO A 498 8.70 12.90 0.04
C PRO A 498 7.33 13.17 -0.58
N TYR A 499 6.32 12.53 -0.01
CA TYR A 499 4.95 12.62 -0.46
C TYR A 499 3.95 12.60 0.69
N ILE A 500 2.73 13.02 0.38
CA ILE A 500 1.61 12.96 1.31
C ILE A 500 1.17 11.52 1.45
N GLN A 501 1.33 10.99 2.65
CA GLN A 501 1.12 9.59 2.96
C GLN A 501 0.00 9.42 3.98
N GLU A 502 -0.93 8.53 3.66
CA GLU A 502 -1.91 8.03 4.61
C GLU A 502 -1.24 7.26 5.76
N PHE A 503 -1.84 7.29 6.93
CA PHE A 503 -1.27 6.63 8.10
C PHE A 503 -2.31 5.99 8.99
N THR A 504 -1.84 5.15 9.91
CA THR A 504 -2.66 4.59 10.98
C THR A 504 -2.30 5.25 12.30
N TRP A 505 -3.31 5.69 13.05
CA TRP A 505 -3.13 6.15 14.43
C TRP A 505 -2.79 4.95 15.32
N ARG A 506 -1.69 5.06 16.07
CA ARG A 506 -1.23 4.00 16.98
C ARG A 506 -1.11 4.53 18.40
N ALA A 507 -1.52 3.71 19.37
CA ALA A 507 -1.32 3.97 20.79
C ALA A 507 -0.59 2.78 21.40
N ARG A 508 0.59 3.02 22.00
CA ARG A 508 1.46 1.96 22.56
C ARG A 508 1.72 0.83 21.54
N ASN A 509 2.01 1.19 20.30
CA ASN A 509 2.23 0.29 19.14
C ASN A 509 1.03 -0.57 18.72
N ILE A 510 -0.17 -0.30 19.23
CA ILE A 510 -1.40 -0.95 18.75
C ILE A 510 -2.13 0.01 17.82
N VAL A 511 -2.51 -0.46 16.63
CA VAL A 511 -3.35 0.27 15.69
C VAL A 511 -4.70 0.58 16.36
N VAL A 512 -5.04 1.85 16.42
CA VAL A 512 -6.29 2.35 17.00
C VAL A 512 -7.32 2.62 15.91
N ARG A 513 -6.90 3.31 14.84
CA ARG A 513 -7.75 3.65 13.69
C ARG A 513 -6.91 4.02 12.47
N GLY A 514 -7.45 3.85 11.27
CA GLY A 514 -6.91 4.40 10.03
C GLY A 514 -7.17 5.90 9.89
N SER A 515 -6.75 6.47 8.76
CA SER A 515 -6.93 7.89 8.42
C SER A 515 -7.87 8.13 7.23
N HIS A 516 -8.30 7.08 6.54
CA HIS A 516 -9.25 7.14 5.44
C HIS A 516 -10.67 7.46 5.93
N CYS A 517 -11.27 8.51 5.37
CA CYS A 517 -12.49 9.14 5.87
C CYS A 517 -13.77 8.31 5.64
N LEU A 518 -13.76 7.36 4.70
CA LEU A 518 -14.97 6.61 4.33
C LEU A 518 -15.33 5.48 5.32
N TYR A 519 -14.38 5.07 6.17
CA TYR A 519 -14.52 3.91 7.04
C TYR A 519 -15.02 4.31 8.42
N GLU A 520 -16.22 3.85 8.80
CA GLU A 520 -16.88 4.23 10.06
C GLU A 520 -16.09 3.76 11.29
N GLU A 521 -15.37 2.65 11.21
CA GLU A 521 -14.46 2.14 12.22
C GLU A 521 -13.32 3.12 12.57
N ASN A 522 -13.05 4.10 11.71
CA ASN A 522 -12.05 5.13 11.94
C ASN A 522 -12.59 6.34 12.75
N ASN A 523 -13.84 6.30 13.21
CA ASN A 523 -14.37 7.36 14.07
C ASN A 523 -13.56 7.49 15.38
N PRO A 524 -13.11 8.70 15.77
CA PRO A 524 -12.44 8.89 17.05
C PRO A 524 -13.38 8.60 18.22
N HIS A 525 -12.80 8.10 19.32
CA HIS A 525 -13.54 7.96 20.58
C HIS A 525 -14.05 9.36 21.04
N PRO A 526 -15.29 9.48 21.56
CA PRO A 526 -15.88 10.78 21.93
C PRO A 526 -14.98 11.66 22.81
N ASP A 527 -14.34 11.08 23.83
CA ASP A 527 -13.43 11.79 24.76
C ASP A 527 -12.13 12.30 24.11
N LYS A 528 -11.86 11.92 22.87
CA LYS A 528 -10.67 12.30 22.09
C LYS A 528 -11.04 12.94 20.76
N ASN A 529 -12.31 13.30 20.55
CA ASN A 529 -12.78 13.89 19.30
C ASN A 529 -12.83 15.42 19.37
N PHE A 530 -11.66 16.04 19.56
CA PHE A 530 -11.54 17.48 19.78
C PHE A 530 -12.04 18.30 18.59
N ALA A 531 -11.79 17.79 17.37
CA ALA A 531 -12.15 18.42 16.13
C ALA A 531 -13.56 18.08 15.63
N LEU A 532 -14.36 17.32 16.40
CA LEU A 532 -15.71 16.90 16.00
C LEU A 532 -15.72 16.14 14.67
N GLU A 533 -14.67 15.34 14.42
CA GLU A 533 -14.53 14.54 13.21
C GLU A 533 -15.64 13.49 13.13
N LYS A 534 -16.06 13.17 11.91
CA LYS A 534 -17.01 12.10 11.61
C LYS A 534 -16.57 11.35 10.36
N TYR A 535 -16.32 10.06 10.52
CA TYR A 535 -15.97 9.14 9.44
C TYR A 535 -17.20 8.34 8.99
N GLY A 536 -17.27 8.04 7.70
CA GLY A 536 -18.33 7.25 7.09
C GLY A 536 -18.49 7.49 5.58
N PRO A 537 -19.44 6.82 4.90
CA PRO A 537 -19.54 6.80 3.44
C PRO A 537 -19.69 8.17 2.74
N HIS A 538 -20.17 9.18 3.48
CA HIS A 538 -20.32 10.56 2.99
C HIS A 538 -19.38 11.54 3.70
N SER A 539 -18.19 11.06 4.10
CA SER A 539 -17.15 11.88 4.72
C SER A 539 -15.97 12.12 3.79
N ARG A 540 -15.40 13.32 3.86
CA ARG A 540 -14.17 13.71 3.15
C ARG A 540 -13.24 14.45 4.10
N CYS A 541 -11.97 14.53 3.72
CA CYS A 541 -10.97 15.29 4.44
C CYS A 541 -11.09 16.79 4.12
N PHE A 542 -11.14 17.59 5.18
CA PHE A 542 -11.13 19.05 5.09
C PHE A 542 -9.92 19.59 5.83
N ASP A 543 -9.25 20.57 5.21
CA ASP A 543 -8.12 21.25 5.82
C ASP A 543 -8.60 22.15 6.97
N HIS A 544 -7.81 22.21 8.04
CA HIS A 544 -8.01 23.14 9.13
C HIS A 544 -7.19 24.41 8.89
N THR A 545 -7.53 25.49 9.59
CA THR A 545 -6.65 26.66 9.69
C THR A 545 -5.35 26.33 10.44
N ASN A 546 -4.41 27.28 10.47
CA ASN A 546 -3.18 27.15 11.26
C ASN A 546 -3.40 27.15 12.79
N ASP A 547 -4.61 27.45 13.25
CA ASP A 547 -4.99 27.38 14.65
C ASP A 547 -5.36 25.95 15.08
N MET A 548 -4.82 25.54 16.24
CA MET A 548 -5.13 24.24 16.85
C MET A 548 -6.56 24.22 17.41
N TRP A 549 -7.22 23.08 17.32
CA TRP A 549 -8.53 22.88 17.94
C TRP A 549 -8.43 22.89 19.46
N GLU A 550 -9.38 23.60 20.10
CA GLU A 550 -9.46 23.79 21.54
C GLU A 550 -10.80 23.30 22.07
N GLU A 551 -10.77 22.54 23.17
CA GLU A 551 -11.94 22.25 24.00
C GLU A 551 -11.88 23.06 25.29
N ARG A 552 -12.98 23.73 25.64
CA ARG A 552 -13.02 24.60 26.82
C ARG A 552 -14.27 24.40 27.68
N THR A 553 -14.05 24.29 28.99
CA THR A 553 -15.07 24.52 30.02
C THR A 553 -14.73 25.76 30.83
N CYS A 554 -15.59 26.14 31.77
CA CYS A 554 -15.31 27.24 32.69
C CYS A 554 -14.12 26.98 33.64
N LYS A 555 -13.69 25.72 33.79
CA LYS A 555 -12.63 25.33 34.74
C LYS A 555 -11.36 24.87 34.04
N GLN A 556 -11.44 24.40 32.81
CA GLN A 556 -10.33 23.75 32.10
C GLN A 556 -10.38 24.10 30.62
N ALA A 557 -9.21 24.26 30.01
CA ALA A 557 -9.03 24.31 28.57
C ALA A 557 -8.03 23.21 28.17
N ARG A 558 -8.29 22.56 27.04
CA ARG A 558 -7.45 21.50 26.47
C ARG A 558 -7.24 21.81 25.00
N GLN A 559 -6.03 21.61 24.50
CA GLN A 559 -5.71 21.75 23.10
C GLN A 559 -5.27 20.40 22.55
N TRP A 560 -5.77 20.08 21.36
CA TRP A 560 -5.38 18.86 20.69
C TRP A 560 -4.03 19.03 20.02
N GLN A 561 -3.10 18.11 20.26
CA GLN A 561 -1.72 18.27 19.81
C GLN A 561 -1.55 18.14 18.29
N HIS A 562 -2.39 17.37 17.59
CA HIS A 562 -2.21 17.13 16.14
C HIS A 562 -3.26 17.88 15.32
N TRP A 563 -2.86 18.80 14.45
CA TRP A 563 -3.82 19.66 13.73
C TRP A 563 -3.57 19.65 12.22
N GLY A 564 -4.37 20.37 11.46
CA GLY A 564 -4.12 20.63 10.03
C GLY A 564 -5.17 20.06 9.08
N SER A 565 -5.81 18.94 9.42
CA SER A 565 -6.95 18.41 8.67
C SER A 565 -7.79 17.44 9.52
N GLY A 566 -8.99 17.11 9.05
CA GLY A 566 -9.88 16.14 9.69
C GLY A 566 -10.99 15.66 8.76
N CYS A 567 -11.64 14.55 9.11
CA CYS A 567 -12.73 13.99 8.31
C CYS A 567 -14.09 14.52 8.77
N TYR A 568 -14.90 15.02 7.83
CA TYR A 568 -16.24 15.54 8.10
C TYR A 568 -17.24 15.06 7.07
N LEU A 569 -18.50 14.94 7.51
CA LEU A 569 -19.61 14.67 6.61
C LEU A 569 -19.84 15.86 5.67
N TYR A 570 -20.25 15.58 4.45
CA TYR A 570 -20.60 16.61 3.48
C TYR A 570 -21.91 16.29 2.76
N LYS A 571 -22.47 17.31 2.12
CA LYS A 571 -23.56 17.17 1.15
C LYS A 571 -23.42 18.17 0.01
N CYS A 572 -23.84 17.76 -1.18
CA CYS A 572 -23.79 18.56 -2.38
C CYS A 572 -25.21 18.98 -2.77
N GLU A 573 -25.58 20.22 -2.48
CA GLU A 573 -26.95 20.71 -2.67
C GLU A 573 -26.96 22.13 -3.23
N VAL A 574 -27.91 22.42 -4.11
CA VAL A 574 -28.15 23.76 -4.68
C VAL A 574 -26.90 24.31 -5.39
N GLY A 575 -26.12 23.42 -6.01
CA GLY A 575 -24.86 23.73 -6.70
C GLY A 575 -23.71 24.15 -5.77
N ARG A 576 -23.78 23.88 -4.47
CA ARG A 576 -22.71 24.19 -3.50
C ARG A 576 -22.37 22.97 -2.63
N LEU A 577 -21.15 22.98 -2.11
CA LEU A 577 -20.67 22.05 -1.09
C LEU A 577 -21.11 22.55 0.29
N HIS A 578 -21.62 21.65 1.13
CA HIS A 578 -21.94 21.94 2.53
C HIS A 578 -21.24 20.94 3.43
N ILE A 579 -20.59 21.44 4.48
CA ILE A 579 -19.90 20.66 5.50
C ILE A 579 -20.84 20.47 6.68
N ILE A 580 -20.94 19.26 7.19
CA ILE A 580 -21.76 18.92 8.35
C ILE A 580 -20.82 18.64 9.52
N VAL A 581 -20.88 19.49 10.54
CA VAL A 581 -20.12 19.32 11.78
C VAL A 581 -21.11 19.12 12.92
N ASN A 582 -21.08 17.93 13.52
CA ASN A 582 -22.12 17.46 14.44
C ASN A 582 -23.51 17.53 13.77
N ASN A 583 -24.43 18.37 14.26
CA ASN A 583 -25.79 18.54 13.70
C ASN A 583 -25.97 19.86 12.92
N TYR A 584 -24.89 20.58 12.65
CA TYR A 584 -24.93 21.88 12.00
C TYR A 584 -24.32 21.82 10.60
N THR A 585 -24.98 22.51 9.66
CA THR A 585 -24.56 22.60 8.27
C THR A 585 -23.90 23.94 8.00
N TYR A 586 -22.75 23.93 7.32
CA TYR A 586 -21.99 25.10 6.94
C TYR A 586 -21.74 25.10 5.43
N THR A 587 -22.11 26.17 4.73
CA THR A 587 -22.03 26.24 3.26
C THR A 587 -20.67 26.79 2.80
N CYS A 588 -20.10 26.16 1.77
CA CYS A 588 -18.93 26.67 1.07
C CYS A 588 -19.35 27.51 -0.13
N TYR A 589 -19.10 28.82 -0.07
CA TYR A 589 -19.41 29.77 -1.14
C TYR A 589 -18.26 29.92 -2.13
N HIS A 590 -17.01 29.83 -1.68
CA HIS A 590 -15.82 29.83 -2.52
C HIS A 590 -14.70 28.96 -1.93
N ALA A 591 -13.73 28.58 -2.76
CA ALA A 591 -12.52 27.89 -2.30
C ALA A 591 -11.71 28.81 -1.37
N GLY A 592 -11.10 28.24 -0.34
CA GLY A 592 -10.35 28.97 0.68
C GLY A 592 -11.20 29.70 1.71
N GLN A 593 -12.53 29.59 1.66
CA GLN A 593 -13.40 30.18 2.69
C GLN A 593 -13.12 29.53 4.05
N GLU A 594 -12.79 30.34 5.05
CA GLU A 594 -12.64 29.90 6.44
C GLU A 594 -14.00 29.86 7.14
N ILE A 595 -14.33 28.71 7.73
CA ILE A 595 -15.54 28.49 8.53
C ILE A 595 -15.12 28.29 9.99
N ILE A 596 -15.41 29.27 10.83
CA ILE A 596 -15.17 29.20 12.27
C ILE A 596 -16.23 28.30 12.92
N ILE A 597 -15.78 27.24 13.58
CA ILE A 597 -16.61 26.28 14.30
C ILE A 597 -16.56 26.55 15.80
N ARG A 598 -17.74 26.69 16.41
CA ARG A 598 -17.93 26.85 17.85
C ARG A 598 -19.19 26.10 18.29
N ILE A 599 -19.01 24.92 18.87
CA ILE A 599 -20.12 24.02 19.22
C ILE A 599 -19.92 23.50 20.64
N MET A 600 -21.00 23.51 21.44
CA MET A 600 -21.06 22.84 22.72
C MET A 600 -21.43 21.37 22.54
N GLN A 601 -20.56 20.46 22.98
CA GLN A 601 -20.83 19.02 23.01
C GLN A 601 -20.27 18.41 24.30
N ASN A 602 -21.02 17.50 24.93
CA ASN A 602 -20.61 16.79 26.15
C ASN A 602 -20.11 17.73 27.29
N GLY A 603 -20.65 18.95 27.36
CA GLY A 603 -20.26 19.96 28.36
C GLY A 603 -18.98 20.76 28.05
N TRP A 604 -18.36 20.54 26.89
CA TRP A 604 -17.19 21.27 26.41
C TRP A 604 -17.54 22.15 25.20
N LEU A 605 -16.97 23.36 25.15
CA LEU A 605 -16.99 24.21 23.97
C LEU A 605 -15.83 23.83 23.06
N HIS A 606 -16.14 23.26 21.90
CA HIS A 606 -15.16 22.98 20.85
C HIS A 606 -15.00 24.22 19.98
N LYS A 607 -13.75 24.62 19.73
CA LYS A 607 -13.40 25.78 18.92
C LYS A 607 -12.31 25.41 17.92
N GLY A 608 -12.58 25.68 16.65
CA GLY A 608 -11.63 25.49 15.55
C GLY A 608 -12.13 26.15 14.28
N ALA A 609 -11.49 25.86 13.15
CA ALA A 609 -11.95 26.33 11.86
C ALA A 609 -11.58 25.36 10.73
N LEU A 610 -12.45 25.33 9.71
CA LEU A 610 -12.33 24.52 8.51
C LEU A 610 -12.12 25.41 7.29
N ILE A 611 -11.36 24.93 6.31
CA ILE A 611 -11.14 25.59 5.03
C ILE A 611 -11.96 24.89 3.95
N CYS A 612 -12.81 25.64 3.26
CA CYS A 612 -13.60 25.12 2.16
C CYS A 612 -12.72 24.80 0.94
N PRO A 613 -12.77 23.57 0.41
CA PRO A 613 -12.14 23.26 -0.86
C PRO A 613 -12.95 23.80 -2.05
N PRO A 614 -12.38 23.80 -3.26
CA PRO A 614 -13.15 23.96 -4.48
C PRO A 614 -14.31 22.95 -4.53
N CYS A 615 -15.53 23.45 -4.80
CA CYS A 615 -16.73 22.60 -4.90
C CYS A 615 -16.55 21.41 -5.85
N ARG A 616 -15.85 21.63 -6.97
CA ARG A 616 -15.63 20.62 -8.00
C ARG A 616 -14.78 19.43 -7.51
N ASP A 617 -13.96 19.61 -6.49
CA ASP A 617 -13.07 18.56 -6.01
C ASP A 617 -13.85 17.48 -5.24
N ILE A 618 -15.01 17.83 -4.68
CA ILE A 618 -15.87 16.91 -3.91
C ILE A 618 -17.20 16.62 -4.62
N CYS A 619 -17.88 17.66 -5.13
CA CYS A 619 -19.27 17.54 -5.59
C CYS A 619 -19.43 17.31 -7.09
N GLN A 620 -18.38 17.41 -7.90
CA GLN A 620 -18.53 17.44 -9.37
C GLN A 620 -19.14 16.16 -9.93
N ALA A 621 -18.72 15.00 -9.44
CA ALA A 621 -19.25 13.71 -9.89
C ALA A 621 -20.74 13.56 -9.55
N GLU A 622 -21.13 13.93 -8.33
CA GLU A 622 -22.50 13.84 -7.83
C GLU A 622 -23.44 14.82 -8.54
N PHE A 623 -22.99 16.05 -8.78
CA PHE A 623 -23.77 17.02 -9.55
C PHE A 623 -23.90 16.60 -11.01
N LYS A 624 -22.83 16.10 -11.64
CA LYS A 624 -22.89 15.60 -13.02
C LYS A 624 -23.90 14.46 -13.18
N ALA A 625 -24.00 13.56 -12.21
CA ALA A 625 -25.00 12.49 -12.20
C ALA A 625 -26.45 13.02 -12.13
N ARG A 626 -26.65 14.21 -11.53
CA ARG A 626 -27.95 14.91 -11.44
C ARG A 626 -28.14 15.98 -12.52
N ASN A 627 -27.23 16.09 -13.48
CA ASN A 627 -27.21 17.16 -14.50
C ASN A 627 -27.17 18.59 -13.89
N GLU A 628 -26.52 18.73 -12.74
CA GLU A 628 -26.25 19.98 -12.04
C GLU A 628 -24.75 20.36 -12.18
N TRP A 629 -24.37 21.57 -11.77
CA TRP A 629 -22.97 22.02 -11.72
C TRP A 629 -22.67 22.84 -10.48
N CYS A 630 -21.40 22.82 -10.06
CA CYS A 630 -20.90 23.71 -9.03
C CYS A 630 -21.04 25.16 -9.47
N LYS A 631 -21.68 25.98 -8.64
CA LYS A 631 -21.75 27.44 -8.83
C LYS A 631 -20.36 28.06 -8.71
N PRO A 632 -20.11 29.19 -9.41
CA PRO A 632 -18.88 29.94 -9.22
C PRO A 632 -18.72 30.43 -7.77
N GLY A 633 -17.49 30.80 -7.42
CA GLY A 633 -17.18 31.38 -6.13
C GLY A 633 -17.85 32.75 -5.99
N ASP A 634 -18.63 32.94 -4.93
CA ASP A 634 -19.30 34.21 -4.61
C ASP A 634 -19.03 34.59 -3.15
N GLU A 635 -19.24 35.86 -2.81
CA GLU A 635 -19.25 36.29 -1.41
C GLU A 635 -20.39 35.61 -0.64
N ARG A 636 -20.11 35.30 0.63
CA ARG A 636 -21.14 34.79 1.54
C ARG A 636 -22.26 35.82 1.69
N PRO A 637 -23.55 35.45 1.46
CA PRO A 637 -24.67 36.34 1.69
C PRO A 637 -24.71 36.80 3.15
N LEU A 638 -24.91 38.10 3.37
CA LEU A 638 -25.00 38.70 4.71
C LEU A 638 -26.11 38.10 5.59
N SER A 639 -27.15 37.54 4.98
CA SER A 639 -28.24 36.84 5.68
C SER A 639 -27.84 35.47 6.22
N THR A 640 -26.72 34.89 5.75
CA THR A 640 -26.28 33.57 6.20
C THR A 640 -25.66 33.73 7.58
N THR A 641 -26.28 33.18 8.62
CA THR A 641 -25.70 33.06 9.96
C THR A 641 -25.32 31.61 10.23
N TYR A 642 -24.09 31.40 10.71
CA TYR A 642 -23.62 30.07 11.09
C TYR A 642 -23.78 29.88 12.59
N HIS A 643 -24.10 28.64 12.98
CA HIS A 643 -24.25 28.28 14.37
C HIS A 643 -22.97 28.56 15.16
N LYS A 644 -23.12 29.14 16.35
CA LYS A 644 -22.01 29.55 17.21
C LYS A 644 -22.44 29.54 18.67
N ASP A 645 -21.87 28.60 19.42
CA ASP A 645 -22.08 28.52 20.86
C ASP A 645 -21.12 29.41 21.66
N TYR A 646 -21.58 29.78 22.85
CA TYR A 646 -20.87 30.61 23.81
C TYR A 646 -20.82 29.91 25.17
N LEU A 647 -19.61 29.82 25.72
CA LEU A 647 -19.41 29.33 27.07
C LEU A 647 -19.66 30.47 28.06
N HIS A 648 -20.73 30.33 28.85
CA HIS A 648 -21.07 31.28 29.91
C HIS A 648 -20.60 30.75 31.26
N CYS A 649 -19.70 31.47 31.92
CA CYS A 649 -19.16 31.11 33.21
C CYS A 649 -19.62 32.11 34.27
N SER A 650 -20.49 31.67 35.18
CA SER A 650 -20.85 32.47 36.36
C SER A 650 -19.71 32.43 37.38
N SER A 651 -19.29 33.58 37.91
CA SER A 651 -18.52 33.62 39.15
C SER A 651 -19.39 33.06 40.27
N ALA A 652 -18.90 32.04 40.98
CA ALA A 652 -19.59 31.55 42.17
C ALA A 652 -19.38 32.53 43.32
N ASP A 653 -20.13 33.64 43.33
CA ASP A 653 -20.35 34.42 44.55
C ASP A 653 -21.46 33.73 45.33
N ASN A 654 -21.08 32.75 46.15
CA ASN A 654 -21.95 32.21 47.20
C ASN A 654 -22.10 33.26 48.30
N PHE A 655 -22.96 34.25 48.11
CA PHE A 655 -23.59 35.01 49.20
C PHE A 655 -25.05 34.57 49.33
N ASN A 656 -25.27 33.42 49.95
CA ASN A 656 -26.58 33.09 50.53
C ASN A 656 -26.75 33.95 51.80
N LEU A 657 -27.28 35.15 51.64
CA LEU A 657 -27.88 35.90 52.73
C LEU A 657 -29.19 35.20 53.12
N SER A 658 -29.12 34.43 54.21
CA SER A 658 -30.31 33.96 54.94
C SER A 658 -31.05 35.15 55.52
N ILE A 659 -32.13 35.58 54.87
CA ILE A 659 -33.14 36.47 55.44
C ILE A 659 -34.47 35.74 55.32
N SER A 660 -34.87 35.04 56.39
CA SER A 660 -36.28 34.71 56.71
C SER A 660 -36.34 33.89 58.00
N MET A 661 -36.24 34.54 59.15
CA MET A 661 -36.76 34.01 60.42
C MET A 661 -36.90 35.17 61.41
N PHE A 662 -37.92 36.00 61.21
CA PHE A 662 -38.42 36.88 62.24
C PHE A 662 -39.96 36.97 62.15
N ILE A 663 -40.58 36.47 63.22
CA ILE A 663 -41.90 36.80 63.81
C ILE A 663 -43.18 36.32 63.07
N ILE A 664 -43.95 35.45 63.74
CA ILE A 664 -45.20 35.75 64.48
C ILE A 664 -45.99 34.43 64.63
N LEU A 665 -46.06 33.92 65.86
CA LEU A 665 -47.13 32.99 66.29
C LEU A 665 -47.61 33.51 67.66
N ILE A 666 -48.67 34.32 67.62
CA ILE A 666 -49.50 34.67 68.76
C ILE A 666 -50.92 34.27 68.39
N LEU A 667 -51.57 33.49 69.27
CA LEU A 667 -53.01 33.47 69.65
C LEU A 667 -53.45 32.02 70.04
N PRO A 668 -54.44 31.83 70.94
CA PRO A 668 -54.26 31.94 72.39
C PRO A 668 -54.87 30.76 73.19
N LEU A 669 -54.49 30.66 74.47
CA LEU A 669 -55.31 30.38 75.68
C LEU A 669 -56.32 29.19 75.79
N VAL A 670 -56.29 28.63 77.01
CA VAL A 670 -57.34 27.96 77.82
C VAL A 670 -57.54 26.43 77.68
N VAL A 671 -57.20 25.64 78.72
CA VAL A 671 -58.06 25.15 79.84
C VAL A 671 -57.38 23.93 80.51
N ARG A 672 -57.13 24.08 81.81
CA ARG A 672 -56.90 23.09 82.90
C ARG A 672 -55.73 22.13 82.85
#